data_AF-A0A9D6H8S3-F1
#
_entry.id   AF-A0A9D6H8S3-F1
#
_cell.length_a   1.000
_cell.length_b   1.000
_cell.length_c   1.000
_cell.angle_alpha   90.00
_cell.angle_beta   90.00
_cell.angle_gamma   90.00
#
_symmetry.space_group_name_H-M   'P 1'
#
loop_
_entity.id
_entity.type
_entity.pdbx_description
1 polymer ?
#
loop_
_entity_poly.entity_id
_entity_poly.type
_entity_poly.pdbx_seq_one_letter_code
_entity_poly.pdbx_strand_id
1 'polypeptide(L)'
;MSDIRALLPRRSILPPDPQTPKPGIAQPLLRERNLEVEQLLAGGHIAQTGDVDRSAGQRVALVSDVEIEEAAFGGAGRDDRRRELVIDDLGLRQRALLDLRPAQARHVGNVARLGPWLVALGIPGLQIPAGDRLQAFVAPLHVAHLKILDVDHALALIGDHHEHRQKAIFVRIRLAERGLSLRVVVVGLDRHGHRALLLLGRIGGGFLRAKSRLGRREDGDSGQRRERIARQAHYHRKKAALLGQLYHLLLLVGAPVLVPYLIWRALARGHAWGRLGEKFGYLPPSIRQAEPGAIWVHAVSVGEALLCAQLLPALRRQFPDQKILVSTGTPTGQQQAVERLSRWADGFFYAPHDFPWAVAKTLRAIRPRLLIVMETEIWPNLFRQAKACGAGVLLVNGRISDRSAPRYQRLRGFFGPALEACDEILAQSELDAERVRAAGAPADSVSVGGNLKYDFDAKDAQTPAAVRDLLAALAPDAVILAGSTREDEEAPVARAFLEVVARHPRSLLVVAPRHPQRFDEAAEALAGAGLAVVRRSSLPLSEIPALPAALLVDSLGELASLYPLADAVFVGGSLNGWGGHNALEPALAGKPVVVGPTMQNFREITERLLTAGGLAQIEKPDQLGPLWLEWLADPAAAAALGARGRAVAEAARGAAERAAAAAREAWSAAAPTTPPSIWRRLALGPPAALWSLGARAHRGLYASGLLGRSRLPRFTLAVGNLTAGGVGKTPTVLRLAEQLALRGLEPAILTRGYRRRSQEPVVVSLPHRPQDAAAMGDEAWLLQERLEQVGLPAPIGVSGDRWRAGLRLLEEVRVDLFLLDDGLQHHRLERDFDLVLLDVARPVFREASLPLGRRREPFSALSRAQAFLLTRTAPGCRYDDVRRRLARLNPKAPVYLARMVPVETRPADRLPRRALRLEELAGRAVFAFCGLGAPEAFWRTLKELGCNVVGRRAFPDHHRYSLDDWWRIAADARDCQAEIVLTSEKDLVNLEPEVPPEMRTGAPPLYALIAEQRIDDEQALLDRIEEAVQARRALDSRRTGP
;
A
#
# COMPACT_ATOMS: atom_id res chain seq x y z
N MET A 1 5.01 -66.89 -25.77
CA MET A 1 4.49 -67.02 -24.39
C MET A 1 4.24 -65.61 -23.87
N SER A 2 3.06 -65.19 -23.42
CA SER A 2 1.66 -65.67 -23.59
C SER A 2 0.80 -64.57 -22.93
N ASP A 3 -0.07 -63.86 -23.65
CA ASP A 3 -1.52 -64.19 -23.84
C ASP A 3 -2.22 -64.38 -22.46
N ILE A 4 -3.22 -63.58 -22.06
CA ILE A 4 -4.61 -63.68 -22.55
C ILE A 4 -5.45 -62.38 -22.35
N ARG A 5 -6.18 -62.01 -23.41
CA ARG A 5 -7.56 -61.46 -23.58
C ARG A 5 -8.33 -60.99 -22.32
N ALA A 6 -9.04 -59.85 -22.24
CA ALA A 6 -9.93 -59.08 -23.15
C ALA A 6 -11.42 -59.52 -23.19
N LEU A 7 -12.37 -58.56 -23.15
CA LEU A 7 -13.74 -58.67 -23.70
C LEU A 7 -14.49 -57.30 -23.79
N LEU A 8 -15.31 -57.14 -24.84
CA LEU A 8 -16.23 -56.02 -25.13
C LEU A 8 -17.47 -56.57 -25.89
N PRO A 9 -18.65 -55.94 -25.77
CA PRO A 9 -19.38 -55.43 -26.96
C PRO A 9 -19.88 -53.97 -26.74
N ARG A 10 -19.94 -53.03 -27.71
CA ARG A 10 -20.60 -52.97 -29.06
C ARG A 10 -22.14 -52.96 -28.97
N ARG A 11 -22.91 -52.14 -29.72
CA ARG A 11 -22.70 -51.25 -30.91
C ARG A 11 -23.37 -49.86 -30.62
N SER A 12 -23.84 -48.90 -31.45
CA SER A 12 -24.03 -48.60 -32.91
C SER A 12 -24.49 -47.10 -33.04
N ILE A 13 -24.51 -46.35 -34.17
CA ILE A 13 -23.85 -46.38 -35.50
C ILE A 13 -23.97 -44.97 -36.18
N LEU A 14 -22.87 -44.50 -36.81
CA LEU A 14 -22.64 -43.54 -37.94
C LEU A 14 -23.39 -42.17 -38.13
N PRO A 15 -22.66 -41.10 -38.60
CA PRO A 15 -23.18 -39.76 -38.98
C PRO A 15 -23.12 -39.45 -40.51
N PRO A 16 -23.58 -38.25 -40.95
CA PRO A 16 -22.88 -37.48 -42.00
C PRO A 16 -22.75 -35.94 -41.71
N ASP A 17 -22.46 -35.15 -42.75
CA ASP A 17 -22.09 -33.71 -42.86
C ASP A 17 -22.52 -33.22 -44.29
N PRO A 18 -22.31 -31.98 -44.85
CA PRO A 18 -22.12 -30.59 -44.36
C PRO A 18 -23.12 -29.55 -44.97
N GLN A 19 -23.01 -28.23 -44.64
CA GLN A 19 -22.93 -27.09 -45.62
C GLN A 19 -22.86 -25.66 -44.98
N THR A 20 -22.49 -24.65 -45.79
CA THR A 20 -22.33 -23.19 -45.47
C THR A 20 -23.15 -22.33 -46.48
N PRO A 21 -23.51 -21.03 -46.27
CA PRO A 21 -22.57 -19.88 -46.29
C PRO A 21 -22.96 -18.59 -45.49
N LYS A 22 -22.12 -17.54 -45.62
CA LYS A 22 -22.33 -16.10 -45.30
C LYS A 22 -23.15 -15.40 -46.43
N PRO A 23 -23.79 -14.20 -46.29
CA PRO A 23 -23.30 -12.94 -45.67
C PRO A 23 -24.38 -12.15 -44.84
N GLY A 24 -24.30 -10.86 -44.47
CA GLY A 24 -23.30 -9.80 -44.76
C GLY A 24 -23.46 -8.42 -44.07
N ILE A 25 -22.65 -7.48 -44.57
CA ILE A 25 -22.43 -6.04 -44.27
C ILE A 25 -23.68 -5.17 -43.97
N ALA A 26 -23.59 -4.34 -42.91
CA ALA A 26 -24.18 -2.98 -42.86
C ALA A 26 -23.48 -2.07 -41.82
N GLN A 27 -23.00 -0.89 -42.24
CA GLN A 27 -22.86 0.33 -41.41
C GLN A 27 -23.78 1.40 -42.01
N PRO A 28 -24.28 2.38 -41.22
CA PRO A 28 -23.64 3.70 -41.33
C PRO A 28 -23.59 4.56 -40.04
N LEU A 29 -22.48 5.29 -39.90
CA LEU A 29 -22.34 6.71 -39.52
C LEU A 29 -23.17 7.32 -38.35
N LEU A 30 -22.44 7.71 -37.30
CA LEU A 30 -22.45 9.02 -36.62
C LEU A 30 -23.79 9.70 -36.25
N ARG A 31 -24.06 9.85 -34.93
CA ARG A 31 -24.00 11.18 -34.25
C ARG A 31 -24.12 11.15 -32.70
N GLU A 32 -23.17 11.84 -32.06
CA GLU A 32 -23.26 12.72 -30.87
C GLU A 32 -23.95 12.31 -29.53
N ARG A 33 -23.13 12.45 -28.45
CA ARG A 33 -23.42 12.96 -27.08
C ARG A 33 -23.98 12.04 -25.96
N ASN A 34 -23.11 11.89 -24.95
CA ASN A 34 -23.34 12.05 -23.49
C ASN A 34 -24.18 11.03 -22.69
N LEU A 35 -23.46 10.20 -21.91
CA LEU A 35 -23.49 10.17 -20.44
C LEU A 35 -24.82 10.47 -19.69
N GLU A 36 -25.42 9.44 -19.08
CA GLU A 36 -25.58 9.23 -17.61
C GLU A 36 -26.30 7.87 -17.38
N VAL A 37 -25.64 6.84 -16.85
CA VAL A 37 -25.52 6.46 -15.43
C VAL A 37 -26.88 6.19 -14.73
N GLU A 38 -27.58 5.10 -15.11
CA GLU A 38 -28.68 4.54 -14.29
C GLU A 38 -28.83 3.00 -14.38
N GLN A 39 -27.71 2.25 -14.32
CA GLN A 39 -27.74 0.79 -14.10
C GLN A 39 -26.69 0.36 -13.06
N LEU A 40 -27.03 0.48 -11.78
CA LEU A 40 -26.29 -0.16 -10.69
C LEU A 40 -27.16 -0.22 -9.41
N LEU A 41 -28.10 -1.18 -9.36
CA LEU A 41 -28.68 -1.82 -8.14
C LEU A 41 -29.85 -2.77 -8.50
N ALA A 42 -29.61 -3.72 -9.40
CA ALA A 42 -30.51 -4.86 -9.63
C ALA A 42 -29.66 -6.12 -9.79
N GLY A 43 -29.66 -6.98 -8.77
CA GLY A 43 -28.73 -8.12 -8.70
C GLY A 43 -28.56 -8.63 -7.27
N GLY A 44 -29.60 -9.25 -6.73
CA GLY A 44 -29.64 -9.75 -5.35
C GLY A 44 -30.61 -10.91 -5.20
N HIS A 45 -30.28 -12.06 -5.80
CA HIS A 45 -31.06 -13.29 -5.63
C HIS A 45 -30.81 -13.90 -4.24
N ILE A 46 -31.90 -14.29 -3.58
CA ILE A 46 -31.91 -15.34 -2.54
C ILE A 46 -32.92 -16.40 -3.00
N ALA A 47 -32.66 -17.66 -2.67
CA ALA A 47 -33.30 -18.83 -3.28
C ALA A 47 -34.67 -19.21 -2.65
N GLN A 48 -35.31 -20.21 -3.27
CA GLN A 48 -36.69 -20.64 -3.05
C GLN A 48 -36.93 -21.40 -1.74
N THR A 49 -38.14 -21.28 -1.18
CA THR A 49 -39.02 -22.34 -0.63
C THR A 49 -40.32 -21.67 -0.15
N GLY A 50 -41.53 -22.22 -0.31
CA GLY A 50 -41.99 -23.39 -1.05
C GLY A 50 -43.47 -23.21 -1.50
N ASP A 51 -44.12 -24.26 -2.00
CA ASP A 51 -45.48 -24.20 -2.57
C ASP A 51 -46.61 -23.91 -1.57
N VAL A 52 -47.72 -23.32 -2.05
CA VAL A 52 -48.99 -24.07 -2.30
C VAL A 52 -50.01 -23.18 -3.06
N ASP A 53 -50.31 -23.65 -4.28
CA ASP A 53 -51.54 -23.60 -5.10
C ASP A 53 -52.47 -22.35 -5.22
N ARG A 54 -53.28 -22.35 -6.30
CA ARG A 54 -54.22 -21.30 -6.71
C ARG A 54 -55.65 -21.85 -6.78
N SER A 55 -56.62 -21.19 -6.15
CA SER A 55 -58.03 -21.36 -6.53
C SER A 55 -58.87 -20.09 -6.28
N ALA A 56 -60.00 -20.00 -6.99
CA ALA A 56 -61.09 -19.01 -6.85
C ALA A 56 -60.70 -17.54 -6.58
N GLY A 57 -60.57 -16.73 -7.63
CA GLY A 57 -60.34 -15.29 -7.49
C GLY A 57 -61.62 -14.44 -7.55
N GLN A 58 -61.81 -13.53 -6.59
CA GLN A 58 -62.34 -12.19 -6.85
C GLN A 58 -61.94 -11.19 -5.74
N ARG A 59 -61.52 -9.99 -6.18
CA ARG A 59 -61.36 -8.70 -5.45
C ARG A 59 -61.35 -8.77 -3.90
N VAL A 60 -60.17 -8.77 -3.28
CA VAL A 60 -60.03 -8.31 -1.90
C VAL A 60 -60.09 -6.78 -1.87
N ALA A 61 -61.15 -6.25 -1.25
CA ALA A 61 -61.13 -4.91 -0.66
C ALA A 61 -60.85 -5.06 0.83
N LEU A 62 -60.06 -4.15 1.41
CA LEU A 62 -59.92 -4.00 2.86
C LEU A 62 -60.17 -2.54 3.23
N VAL A 63 -61.33 -2.33 3.83
CA VAL A 63 -61.66 -1.14 4.62
C VAL A 63 -61.12 -1.35 6.05
N SER A 64 -61.10 -0.30 6.85
CA SER A 64 -60.59 -0.25 8.23
C SER A 64 -61.45 -1.01 9.25
N ASP A 65 -60.94 -0.96 10.49
CA ASP A 65 -61.62 -1.20 11.77
C ASP A 65 -61.73 -2.68 12.24
N VAL A 66 -62.13 -2.85 13.51
CA VAL A 66 -61.94 -4.04 14.38
C VAL A 66 -60.50 -4.16 14.92
N GLU A 67 -60.22 -4.06 16.23
CA GLU A 67 -61.09 -3.81 17.39
C GLU A 67 -60.33 -3.16 18.56
N ILE A 68 -61.06 -2.51 19.48
CA ILE A 68 -60.60 -2.17 20.83
C ILE A 68 -61.67 -2.68 21.79
N GLU A 69 -61.28 -3.44 22.81
CA GLU A 69 -62.14 -3.81 23.94
C GLU A 69 -61.48 -3.37 25.26
N GLU A 70 -62.24 -2.75 26.16
CA GLU A 70 -61.73 -2.22 27.43
C GLU A 70 -61.96 -3.17 28.62
N ALA A 71 -60.88 -3.65 29.25
CA ALA A 71 -60.86 -4.04 30.66
C ALA A 71 -59.41 -4.02 31.19
N ALA A 72 -59.09 -3.58 32.41
CA ALA A 72 -59.94 -3.07 33.48
C ALA A 72 -59.29 -1.90 34.23
N PHE A 73 -60.11 -0.99 34.76
CA PHE A 73 -59.70 0.06 35.69
C PHE A 73 -59.70 -0.44 37.14
N GLY A 74 -58.78 0.09 37.96
CA GLY A 74 -58.84 -0.06 39.42
C GLY A 74 -57.76 0.77 40.12
N GLY A 75 -58.05 1.96 40.66
CA GLY A 75 -59.29 2.74 40.59
C GLY A 75 -59.17 4.07 41.36
N ALA A 76 -60.09 5.01 41.11
CA ALA A 76 -60.32 6.31 41.79
C ALA A 76 -59.13 7.30 41.97
N GLY A 77 -59.23 8.58 41.60
CA GLY A 77 -60.30 9.35 40.93
C GLY A 77 -60.17 10.87 41.18
N ARG A 78 -60.91 11.70 40.39
CA ARG A 78 -61.01 13.19 40.46
C ARG A 78 -59.73 13.97 40.09
N ASP A 79 -59.73 15.24 39.63
CA ASP A 79 -60.69 16.22 39.05
C ASP A 79 -59.82 17.41 38.52
N ASP A 80 -60.18 18.37 37.66
CA ASP A 80 -61.22 18.62 36.62
C ASP A 80 -60.80 19.96 35.90
N ARG A 81 -61.35 20.29 34.70
CA ARG A 81 -61.31 21.60 33.98
C ARG A 81 -60.00 22.09 33.32
N ARG A 82 -59.96 23.00 32.31
CA ARG A 82 -60.87 23.46 31.20
C ARG A 82 -60.14 24.54 30.34
N ARG A 83 -60.37 24.59 29.00
CA ARG A 83 -60.53 25.83 28.13
C ARG A 83 -59.33 26.83 28.00
N GLU A 84 -59.26 27.85 27.13
CA GLU A 84 -59.87 28.29 25.84
C GLU A 84 -58.95 29.36 25.14
N LEU A 85 -59.27 29.75 23.88
CA LEU A 85 -59.03 30.98 23.05
C LEU A 85 -58.16 32.21 23.54
N VAL A 86 -57.71 33.21 22.74
CA VAL A 86 -57.36 33.45 21.29
C VAL A 86 -56.87 34.95 21.07
N ILE A 87 -56.39 35.33 19.85
CA ILE A 87 -56.27 36.72 19.24
C ILE A 87 -55.05 37.68 19.50
N ASP A 88 -54.48 38.19 18.39
CA ASP A 88 -53.85 39.49 17.91
C ASP A 88 -53.05 40.47 18.86
N ASP A 89 -52.34 41.55 18.46
CA ASP A 89 -52.14 42.30 17.18
C ASP A 89 -50.75 43.09 17.07
N LEU A 90 -50.56 43.88 15.99
CA LEU A 90 -49.45 44.72 15.44
C LEU A 90 -48.63 45.72 16.33
N GLY A 91 -47.40 46.11 15.89
CA GLY A 91 -46.62 47.23 16.50
C GLY A 91 -45.27 47.70 15.84
N LEU A 92 -45.28 48.85 15.15
CA LEU A 92 -44.25 49.57 14.33
C LEU A 92 -42.88 50.11 14.93
N ARG A 93 -41.88 50.30 14.01
CA ARG A 93 -40.89 51.45 13.83
C ARG A 93 -39.46 51.58 14.47
N GLN A 94 -38.45 51.55 13.56
CA GLN A 94 -37.31 52.51 13.27
C GLN A 94 -36.09 52.86 14.19
N ARG A 95 -34.89 52.70 13.57
CA ARG A 95 -33.63 53.55 13.49
C ARG A 95 -32.89 54.13 14.72
N ALA A 96 -31.58 53.83 14.80
CA ALA A 96 -30.49 54.77 15.17
C ALA A 96 -29.10 54.26 14.68
N LEU A 97 -28.05 55.10 14.71
CA LEU A 97 -26.66 54.82 14.30
C LEU A 97 -25.67 55.52 15.24
N LEU A 98 -24.48 54.96 15.49
CA LEU A 98 -23.20 55.70 15.64
C LEU A 98 -21.96 54.78 15.74
N ASP A 99 -20.77 55.38 15.70
CA ASP A 99 -19.45 54.77 15.42
C ASP A 99 -18.53 54.72 16.68
N LEU A 100 -17.47 53.89 16.66
CA LEU A 100 -16.23 54.10 17.43
C LEU A 100 -15.10 53.09 17.06
N ARG A 101 -13.84 53.55 17.13
CA ARG A 101 -12.63 52.81 16.66
C ARG A 101 -11.84 52.14 17.80
N PRO A 102 -10.93 51.17 17.50
CA PRO A 102 -10.37 50.27 18.53
C PRO A 102 -8.95 50.63 19.01
N ALA A 103 -8.72 50.52 20.33
CA ALA A 103 -7.38 50.47 20.92
C ALA A 103 -7.29 49.53 22.15
N GLN A 104 -6.11 48.93 22.26
CA GLN A 104 -5.50 48.11 23.33
C GLN A 104 -6.18 47.98 24.71
N ALA A 105 -6.41 46.74 25.15
CA ALA A 105 -6.44 46.31 26.57
C ALA A 105 -5.94 44.86 26.70
N ARG A 106 -5.33 44.50 27.85
CA ARG A 106 -4.70 43.19 28.13
C ARG A 106 -5.52 42.32 29.12
N HIS A 107 -4.96 41.16 29.48
CA HIS A 107 -5.50 40.10 30.34
C HIS A 107 -6.41 40.49 31.52
N VAL A 108 -7.43 39.66 31.78
CA VAL A 108 -7.67 38.91 33.03
C VAL A 108 -8.59 37.71 32.68
N GLY A 109 -8.71 36.70 33.56
CA GLY A 109 -9.50 35.48 33.34
C GLY A 109 -10.68 35.28 34.31
N ASN A 110 -11.06 34.01 34.49
CA ASN A 110 -12.14 33.48 35.34
C ASN A 110 -13.61 33.71 34.93
N VAL A 111 -14.46 32.80 35.38
CA VAL A 111 -15.87 32.64 35.00
C VAL A 111 -16.76 33.11 36.16
N ALA A 112 -17.25 34.34 36.09
CA ALA A 112 -18.34 34.87 36.90
C ALA A 112 -18.94 36.11 36.22
N ARG A 113 -20.15 36.53 36.64
CA ARG A 113 -20.82 37.79 36.23
C ARG A 113 -21.22 37.92 34.74
N LEU A 114 -22.17 37.08 34.29
CA LEU A 114 -23.10 37.42 33.19
C LEU A 114 -24.58 37.22 33.58
N GLY A 115 -24.91 37.32 34.87
CA GLY A 115 -26.29 37.26 35.35
C GLY A 115 -27.24 38.35 34.83
N PRO A 116 -26.84 39.64 34.78
CA PRO A 116 -27.78 40.73 34.48
C PRO A 116 -28.37 40.79 33.05
N TRP A 117 -27.86 40.00 32.10
CA TRP A 117 -28.26 40.09 30.68
C TRP A 117 -29.40 39.13 30.28
N LEU A 118 -29.86 38.25 31.17
CA LEU A 118 -30.90 37.25 30.88
C LEU A 118 -32.32 37.63 31.33
N VAL A 119 -32.51 38.80 31.94
CA VAL A 119 -33.82 39.26 32.44
C VAL A 119 -34.68 39.93 31.34
N ALA A 120 -34.10 40.27 30.20
CA ALA A 120 -34.75 41.02 29.11
C ALA A 120 -35.64 40.19 28.16
N LEU A 121 -35.92 38.92 28.48
CA LEU A 121 -36.70 37.97 27.65
C LEU A 121 -37.70 37.19 28.51
N GLY A 122 -38.61 37.91 29.18
CA GLY A 122 -39.47 37.36 30.23
C GLY A 122 -40.44 36.27 29.75
N ILE A 123 -40.16 35.02 30.15
CA ILE A 123 -41.10 33.89 30.16
C ILE A 123 -41.04 33.25 31.55
N PRO A 124 -42.15 33.12 32.30
CA PRO A 124 -42.15 32.49 33.62
C PRO A 124 -42.17 30.95 33.54
N GLY A 125 -41.76 30.29 34.62
CA GLY A 125 -42.07 28.86 34.83
C GLY A 125 -40.96 27.83 34.51
N LEU A 126 -39.70 28.09 34.88
CA LEU A 126 -38.64 27.06 34.83
C LEU A 126 -37.89 26.93 36.16
N GLN A 127 -38.23 25.90 36.95
CA GLN A 127 -37.36 25.38 38.00
C GLN A 127 -36.35 24.39 37.40
N ILE A 128 -35.10 24.40 37.88
CA ILE A 128 -34.02 23.55 37.35
C ILE A 128 -33.45 22.72 38.51
N PRO A 129 -33.70 21.40 38.56
CA PRO A 129 -32.95 20.47 39.41
C PRO A 129 -31.46 20.43 39.01
N ALA A 130 -30.57 20.21 39.98
CA ALA A 130 -29.13 20.30 39.75
C ALA A 130 -28.55 19.06 39.02
N GLY A 131 -28.53 19.09 37.69
CA GLY A 131 -27.86 18.10 36.83
C GLY A 131 -27.72 18.59 35.38
N ASP A 132 -26.67 18.13 34.68
CA ASP A 132 -26.24 18.47 33.31
C ASP A 132 -27.20 19.32 32.44
N ARG A 133 -26.78 20.56 32.13
CA ARG A 133 -27.57 21.56 31.40
C ARG A 133 -27.87 21.17 29.94
N LEU A 134 -29.16 21.02 29.64
CA LEU A 134 -29.69 20.91 28.28
C LEU A 134 -30.19 22.29 27.79
N GLN A 135 -29.98 22.61 26.51
CA GLN A 135 -30.58 23.78 25.84
C GLN A 135 -30.94 23.41 24.38
N ALA A 136 -32.18 23.71 23.98
CA ALA A 136 -32.69 23.50 22.64
C ALA A 136 -33.74 24.58 22.30
N PHE A 137 -33.77 25.04 21.04
CA PHE A 137 -34.78 25.93 20.47
C PHE A 137 -34.86 25.70 18.95
N VAL A 138 -36.07 25.62 18.40
CA VAL A 138 -36.33 25.40 16.96
C VAL A 138 -37.64 26.09 16.55
N ALA A 139 -37.62 26.91 15.50
CA ALA A 139 -38.78 27.34 14.69
C ALA A 139 -38.32 28.22 13.51
N PRO A 140 -39.06 28.32 12.39
CA PRO A 140 -39.91 27.29 11.78
C PRO A 140 -39.63 27.12 10.26
N LEU A 141 -39.92 25.92 9.76
CA LEU A 141 -40.37 25.69 8.38
C LEU A 141 -41.16 24.37 8.39
N HIS A 142 -42.29 24.32 7.69
CA HIS A 142 -43.30 23.28 7.92
C HIS A 142 -42.88 21.93 7.34
N VAL A 143 -43.01 20.86 8.14
CA VAL A 143 -42.91 19.47 7.69
C VAL A 143 -44.32 18.94 7.50
N ALA A 144 -44.64 18.42 6.31
CA ALA A 144 -45.99 17.97 5.97
C ALA A 144 -46.31 16.62 6.64
N HIS A 145 -45.50 15.58 6.40
CA HIS A 145 -45.62 14.30 7.10
C HIS A 145 -44.26 13.60 7.28
N LEU A 146 -44.10 12.96 8.44
CA LEU A 146 -43.06 11.98 8.74
C LEU A 146 -43.75 10.60 8.90
N LYS A 147 -43.23 9.55 8.28
CA LYS A 147 -43.70 8.18 8.51
C LYS A 147 -42.49 7.26 8.76
N ILE A 148 -42.47 6.65 9.93
CA ILE A 148 -41.50 5.60 10.28
C ILE A 148 -41.92 4.34 9.50
N LEU A 149 -40.96 3.61 8.93
CA LEU A 149 -41.22 2.41 8.13
C LEU A 149 -40.78 1.15 8.88
N ASP A 150 -39.60 1.17 9.50
CA ASP A 150 -39.13 0.14 10.43
C ASP A 150 -38.11 0.72 11.44
N VAL A 151 -37.39 -0.14 12.16
CA VAL A 151 -36.42 0.22 13.21
C VAL A 151 -35.11 0.84 12.71
N ASP A 152 -34.76 0.66 11.42
CA ASP A 152 -33.56 1.21 10.76
C ASP A 152 -33.91 2.33 9.73
N HIS A 153 -35.18 2.46 9.34
CA HIS A 153 -35.63 3.29 8.20
C HIS A 153 -36.81 4.22 8.54
N ALA A 154 -36.60 5.52 8.36
CA ALA A 154 -37.64 6.55 8.46
C ALA A 154 -37.74 7.37 7.15
N LEU A 155 -38.97 7.66 6.73
CA LEU A 155 -39.26 8.44 5.52
C LEU A 155 -39.83 9.81 5.87
N ALA A 156 -39.16 10.87 5.40
CA ALA A 156 -39.61 12.25 5.54
C ALA A 156 -40.10 12.81 4.20
N LEU A 157 -41.36 13.25 4.16
CA LEU A 157 -41.95 13.94 3.02
C LEU A 157 -42.05 15.44 3.33
N ILE A 158 -41.17 16.21 2.69
CA ILE A 158 -41.13 17.66 2.79
C ILE A 158 -41.80 18.23 1.53
N GLY A 159 -42.99 18.80 1.69
CA GLY A 159 -43.65 19.57 0.65
C GLY A 159 -43.19 21.03 0.73
N ASP A 160 -42.62 21.54 -0.36
CA ASP A 160 -42.52 22.99 -0.58
C ASP A 160 -43.87 23.47 -1.15
N HIS A 161 -44.39 24.57 -0.63
CA HIS A 161 -45.73 25.07 -0.98
C HIS A 161 -45.72 26.07 -2.15
N HIS A 162 -44.54 26.47 -2.65
CA HIS A 162 -44.40 27.49 -3.70
C HIS A 162 -43.88 27.00 -5.07
N GLU A 163 -43.35 25.78 -5.18
CA GLU A 163 -43.15 25.08 -6.46
C GLU A 163 -43.77 23.68 -6.36
N HIS A 164 -44.60 23.26 -7.33
CA HIS A 164 -45.27 21.95 -7.35
C HIS A 164 -44.31 20.77 -7.60
N ARG A 165 -43.32 20.58 -6.72
CA ARG A 165 -42.27 19.55 -6.81
C ARG A 165 -41.96 18.96 -5.43
N GLN A 166 -42.76 17.99 -5.02
CA GLN A 166 -42.47 17.16 -3.85
C GLN A 166 -41.10 16.48 -4.01
N LYS A 167 -40.32 16.42 -2.93
CA LYS A 167 -39.06 15.66 -2.89
C LYS A 167 -39.02 14.79 -1.64
N ALA A 168 -39.10 13.48 -1.83
CA ALA A 168 -38.82 12.52 -0.77
C ALA A 168 -37.32 12.53 -0.43
N ILE A 169 -36.98 12.48 0.86
CA ILE A 169 -35.61 12.31 1.33
C ILE A 169 -35.56 11.07 2.21
N PHE A 170 -34.82 10.06 1.76
CA PHE A 170 -34.57 8.85 2.55
C PHE A 170 -33.45 9.11 3.55
N VAL A 171 -33.70 8.82 4.84
CA VAL A 171 -32.71 8.96 5.91
C VAL A 171 -32.58 7.63 6.62
N ARG A 172 -31.41 6.99 6.48
CA ARG A 172 -31.09 5.75 7.19
C ARG A 172 -30.55 6.07 8.58
N ILE A 173 -31.10 5.44 9.61
CA ILE A 173 -30.72 5.65 11.01
C ILE A 173 -30.37 4.29 11.58
N ARG A 174 -29.10 4.06 11.93
CA ARG A 174 -28.74 2.88 12.73
C ARG A 174 -28.93 3.19 14.20
N LEU A 175 -29.71 2.35 14.87
CA LEU A 175 -29.70 2.28 16.33
C LEU A 175 -28.49 1.44 16.78
N ALA A 176 -27.89 1.86 17.90
CA ALA A 176 -26.91 1.08 18.63
C ALA A 176 -27.43 0.92 20.06
N GLU A 177 -27.44 -0.31 20.57
CA GLU A 177 -27.89 -0.57 21.92
C GLU A 177 -27.00 0.18 22.93
N ARG A 178 -27.63 0.78 23.95
CA ARG A 178 -26.99 1.61 24.98
C ARG A 178 -26.39 2.95 24.49
N GLY A 179 -27.08 3.67 23.60
CA GLY A 179 -26.96 5.14 23.54
C GLY A 179 -27.21 5.78 22.18
N LEU A 180 -28.25 6.64 22.09
CA LEU A 180 -28.56 7.42 20.89
C LEU A 180 -27.39 8.33 20.48
N SER A 181 -26.83 8.06 19.29
CA SER A 181 -25.84 8.92 18.62
C SER A 181 -26.22 9.19 17.16
N LEU A 182 -27.09 10.19 16.97
CA LEU A 182 -27.62 10.56 15.65
C LEU A 182 -26.57 11.29 14.80
N ARG A 183 -26.20 10.71 13.65
CA ARG A 183 -25.11 11.20 12.77
C ARG A 183 -25.63 11.61 11.39
N VAL A 184 -26.27 12.78 11.31
CA VAL A 184 -26.82 13.32 10.04
C VAL A 184 -25.75 14.13 9.27
N VAL A 185 -25.57 13.85 7.98
CA VAL A 185 -24.62 14.53 7.08
C VAL A 185 -25.25 14.72 5.70
N VAL A 186 -25.52 15.96 5.26
CA VAL A 186 -25.99 16.30 3.89
C VAL A 186 -25.44 17.66 3.41
N VAL A 187 -25.19 17.78 2.10
CA VAL A 187 -24.57 18.91 1.39
C VAL A 187 -25.51 19.37 0.24
N GLY A 188 -25.56 20.62 -0.23
CA GLY A 188 -24.78 21.82 0.13
C GLY A 188 -25.40 23.13 -0.40
N LEU A 189 -24.57 24.18 -0.49
CA LEU A 189 -24.87 25.53 -0.99
C LEU A 189 -25.81 25.57 -2.23
N ASP A 190 -26.54 26.63 -2.57
CA ASP A 190 -27.19 27.78 -1.88
C ASP A 190 -28.08 28.48 -2.95
N ARG A 191 -28.71 29.64 -2.68
CA ARG A 191 -29.08 30.60 -3.77
C ARG A 191 -28.64 32.06 -3.59
N HIS A 192 -28.04 32.44 -2.45
CA HIS A 192 -27.43 33.76 -2.19
C HIS A 192 -26.17 33.71 -1.27
N GLY A 193 -25.63 32.53 -1.00
CA GLY A 193 -24.38 32.28 -0.27
C GLY A 193 -24.50 31.75 1.16
N HIS A 194 -25.70 31.54 1.71
CA HIS A 194 -25.88 31.23 3.14
C HIS A 194 -26.81 30.04 3.46
N ARG A 195 -26.38 29.26 4.47
CA ARG A 195 -27.05 28.13 5.13
C ARG A 195 -26.62 28.11 6.61
N ALA A 196 -27.53 27.82 7.53
CA ALA A 196 -27.25 27.26 8.87
C ALA A 196 -28.53 26.53 9.36
N LEU A 197 -28.57 25.32 9.94
CA LEU A 197 -27.60 24.40 10.59
C LEU A 197 -27.33 24.64 12.09
N LEU A 198 -27.83 23.71 12.93
CA LEU A 198 -27.04 23.10 14.01
C LEU A 198 -27.67 21.78 14.51
N LEU A 199 -26.83 20.85 14.98
CA LEU A 199 -27.15 19.83 16.01
C LEU A 199 -25.84 19.42 16.72
N LEU A 200 -25.93 18.82 17.90
CA LEU A 200 -24.86 18.82 18.92
C LEU A 200 -24.09 17.49 19.06
N GLY A 201 -22.86 17.55 19.58
CA GLY A 201 -22.03 16.39 19.91
C GLY A 201 -20.90 16.73 20.91
N ARG A 202 -20.61 15.81 21.85
CA ARG A 202 -19.71 16.02 23.00
C ARG A 202 -18.28 15.54 22.71
N ILE A 203 -17.29 16.44 22.75
CA ILE A 203 -15.85 16.12 22.80
C ILE A 203 -15.17 17.03 23.83
N GLY A 204 -14.31 16.46 24.68
CA GLY A 204 -13.55 17.22 25.68
C GLY A 204 -12.20 17.74 25.17
N GLY A 205 -11.86 18.98 25.55
CA GLY A 205 -10.47 19.47 25.62
C GLY A 205 -9.85 20.06 24.34
N GLY A 206 -9.95 21.39 24.16
CA GLY A 206 -9.05 22.14 23.27
C GLY A 206 -9.63 23.40 22.65
N PHE A 207 -9.26 24.58 23.15
CA PHE A 207 -9.65 25.86 22.56
C PHE A 207 -8.92 26.17 21.25
N LEU A 208 -9.68 26.53 20.20
CA LEU A 208 -9.18 27.32 19.06
C LEU A 208 -10.10 28.53 18.85
N ARG A 209 -9.51 29.73 18.91
CA ARG A 209 -10.25 31.00 19.00
C ARG A 209 -10.24 31.74 17.66
N ALA A 210 -11.35 31.68 16.91
CA ALA A 210 -11.52 32.41 15.67
C ALA A 210 -12.62 33.48 15.81
N LYS A 211 -12.24 34.77 15.74
CA LYS A 211 -13.21 35.87 15.56
C LYS A 211 -13.34 36.17 14.06
N SER A 212 -14.56 36.08 13.52
CA SER A 212 -14.92 36.65 12.22
C SER A 212 -15.96 37.76 12.43
N ARG A 213 -15.54 39.02 12.34
CA ARG A 213 -16.47 40.09 11.92
C ARG A 213 -16.67 39.92 10.41
N LEU A 214 -17.91 39.90 9.96
CA LEU A 214 -18.26 39.72 8.55
C LEU A 214 -18.90 41.02 8.05
N GLY A 215 -18.39 41.58 6.95
CA GLY A 215 -18.79 42.90 6.46
C GLY A 215 -18.46 43.12 4.99
N ARG A 216 -19.42 42.75 4.13
CA ARG A 216 -19.47 42.91 2.66
C ARG A 216 -18.36 42.22 1.83
N ARG A 217 -18.65 42.09 0.53
CA ARG A 217 -17.90 41.34 -0.50
C ARG A 217 -16.99 42.28 -1.30
N GLU A 218 -15.93 41.72 -1.87
CA GLU A 218 -15.50 41.94 -3.26
C GLU A 218 -14.63 40.74 -3.71
N ASP A 219 -14.62 40.44 -5.02
CA ASP A 219 -14.29 39.09 -5.54
C ASP A 219 -12.78 38.77 -5.68
N GLY A 220 -12.02 38.91 -4.58
CA GLY A 220 -10.57 38.63 -4.53
C GLY A 220 -10.12 37.37 -3.78
N ASP A 221 -10.98 36.69 -3.02
CA ASP A 221 -10.56 35.72 -1.98
C ASP A 221 -10.22 34.30 -2.51
N SER A 222 -10.54 33.95 -3.76
CA SER A 222 -10.24 32.60 -4.29
C SER A 222 -8.72 32.31 -4.32
N GLY A 223 -7.91 33.35 -4.59
CA GLY A 223 -6.46 33.33 -4.46
C GLY A 223 -6.02 33.29 -2.99
N GLN A 224 -6.52 34.21 -2.16
CA GLN A 224 -6.10 34.34 -0.76
C GLN A 224 -6.46 33.12 0.10
N ARG A 225 -7.58 32.44 -0.15
CA ARG A 225 -7.94 31.17 0.52
C ARG A 225 -6.98 30.05 0.15
N ARG A 226 -6.62 29.91 -1.13
CA ARG A 226 -5.57 28.97 -1.58
C ARG A 226 -4.22 29.33 -0.98
N GLU A 227 -3.90 30.61 -0.91
CA GLU A 227 -2.65 31.09 -0.34
C GLU A 227 -2.57 30.89 1.18
N ARG A 228 -3.67 31.07 1.93
CA ARG A 228 -3.75 30.73 3.37
C ARG A 228 -3.47 29.25 3.60
N ILE A 229 -4.10 28.37 2.83
CA ILE A 229 -3.86 26.92 2.92
C ILE A 229 -2.39 26.59 2.58
N ALA A 230 -1.84 27.21 1.53
CA ALA A 230 -0.43 27.04 1.15
C ALA A 230 0.54 27.56 2.24
N ARG A 231 0.30 28.76 2.79
CA ARG A 231 1.08 29.37 3.88
C ARG A 231 1.01 28.52 5.15
N GLN A 232 -0.15 27.95 5.49
CA GLN A 232 -0.31 27.05 6.64
C GLN A 232 0.40 25.69 6.43
N ALA A 233 0.29 25.10 5.24
CA ALA A 233 1.03 23.89 4.88
C ALA A 233 2.55 24.13 4.75
N HIS A 234 2.99 25.36 4.45
CA HIS A 234 4.39 25.77 4.46
C HIS A 234 4.91 25.96 5.89
N TYR A 235 4.12 26.60 6.77
CA TYR A 235 4.45 26.74 8.19
C TYR A 235 4.59 25.38 8.88
N HIS A 236 3.65 24.46 8.67
CA HIS A 236 3.75 23.10 9.22
C HIS A 236 4.99 22.34 8.70
N ARG A 237 5.33 22.46 7.41
CA ARG A 237 6.55 21.85 6.85
C ARG A 237 7.84 22.50 7.36
N LYS A 238 7.88 23.83 7.56
CA LYS A 238 9.01 24.51 8.24
C LYS A 238 9.17 24.04 9.69
N LYS A 239 8.07 23.94 10.45
CA LYS A 239 8.10 23.44 11.84
C LYS A 239 8.58 21.98 11.90
N ALA A 240 8.14 21.13 10.98
CA ALA A 240 8.61 19.75 10.86
C ALA A 240 10.10 19.65 10.52
N ALA A 241 10.59 20.46 9.58
CA ALA A 241 12.01 20.52 9.25
C ALA A 241 12.87 20.95 10.45
N LEU A 242 12.43 21.96 11.21
CA LEU A 242 13.13 22.45 12.40
C LEU A 242 13.13 21.42 13.54
N LEU A 243 12.02 20.71 13.76
CA LEU A 243 11.98 19.58 14.71
C LEU A 243 12.94 18.45 14.29
N GLY A 244 13.03 18.16 12.99
CA GLY A 244 14.00 17.19 12.45
C GLY A 244 15.45 17.63 12.62
N GLN A 245 15.75 18.93 12.47
CA GLN A 245 17.08 19.50 12.73
C GLN A 245 17.43 19.47 14.22
N LEU A 246 16.48 19.80 15.11
CA LEU A 246 16.67 19.70 16.55
C LEU A 246 16.95 18.25 16.98
N TYR A 247 16.24 17.28 16.39
CA TYR A 247 16.52 15.86 16.64
C TYR A 247 17.92 15.43 16.16
N HIS A 248 18.37 15.91 15.00
CA HIS A 248 19.75 15.68 14.53
C HIS A 248 20.79 16.33 15.45
N LEU A 249 20.53 17.53 15.98
CA LEU A 249 21.39 18.20 16.94
C LEU A 249 21.45 17.47 18.28
N LEU A 250 20.31 17.02 18.80
CA LEU A 250 20.22 16.23 20.04
C LEU A 250 20.95 14.89 19.91
N LEU A 251 20.83 14.22 18.75
CA LEU A 251 21.63 13.02 18.46
C LEU A 251 23.13 13.34 18.38
N LEU A 252 23.52 14.44 17.74
CA LEU A 252 24.93 14.84 17.59
C LEU A 252 25.59 15.19 18.93
N VAL A 253 24.92 16.00 19.76
CA VAL A 253 25.40 16.43 21.09
C VAL A 253 25.28 15.30 22.10
N GLY A 254 24.30 14.41 21.96
CA GLY A 254 24.15 13.23 22.81
C GLY A 254 25.15 12.11 22.51
N ALA A 255 25.67 11.98 21.27
CA ALA A 255 26.54 10.87 20.87
C ALA A 255 27.83 10.76 21.71
N PRO A 256 28.56 11.85 22.02
CA PRO A 256 29.74 11.81 22.90
C PRO A 256 29.50 11.27 24.31
N VAL A 257 28.26 11.26 24.81
CA VAL A 257 27.90 10.66 26.11
C VAL A 257 27.29 9.27 25.92
N LEU A 258 26.35 9.14 24.98
CA LEU A 258 25.60 7.91 24.73
C LEU A 258 26.51 6.78 24.22
N VAL A 259 27.46 7.07 23.33
CA VAL A 259 28.32 6.04 22.74
C VAL A 259 29.29 5.45 23.78
N PRO A 260 30.06 6.25 24.57
CA PRO A 260 30.84 5.71 25.68
C PRO A 260 29.99 4.99 26.74
N TYR A 261 28.81 5.51 27.09
CA TYR A 261 27.90 4.84 28.01
C TYR A 261 27.46 3.45 27.52
N LEU A 262 27.12 3.33 26.23
CA LEU A 262 26.75 2.04 25.63
C LEU A 262 27.94 1.07 25.54
N ILE A 263 29.14 1.57 25.29
CA ILE A 263 30.38 0.77 25.31
C ILE A 263 30.68 0.29 26.73
N TRP A 264 30.62 1.16 27.74
CA TRP A 264 30.83 0.80 29.15
C TRP A 264 29.76 -0.19 29.65
N ARG A 265 28.49 0.01 29.28
CA ARG A 265 27.40 -0.92 29.60
C ARG A 265 27.52 -2.26 28.86
N ALA A 266 28.28 -2.34 27.77
CA ALA A 266 28.68 -3.59 27.13
C ALA A 266 29.92 -4.23 27.80
N LEU A 267 30.92 -3.45 28.26
CA LEU A 267 32.03 -3.95 29.09
C LEU A 267 31.47 -4.66 30.32
N ALA A 268 30.67 -3.95 31.11
CA ALA A 268 30.19 -4.37 32.43
C ALA A 268 29.15 -5.52 32.42
N ARG A 269 28.90 -6.17 31.28
CA ARG A 269 27.90 -7.24 31.13
C ARG A 269 28.41 -8.49 30.40
N GLY A 270 29.67 -8.51 29.93
CA GLY A 270 30.34 -9.64 29.27
C GLY A 270 29.80 -10.01 27.87
N HIS A 271 28.49 -9.84 27.63
CA HIS A 271 27.81 -10.32 26.43
C HIS A 271 27.78 -9.26 25.31
N ALA A 272 27.92 -9.73 24.06
CA ALA A 272 27.76 -8.98 22.80
C ALA A 272 28.88 -8.00 22.36
N TRP A 273 30.12 -8.16 22.83
CA TRP A 273 31.28 -7.39 22.34
C TRP A 273 31.48 -7.47 20.83
N GLY A 274 31.61 -8.67 20.28
CA GLY A 274 31.90 -8.90 18.86
C GLY A 274 30.86 -8.39 17.86
N ARG A 275 29.67 -7.96 18.31
CA ARG A 275 28.58 -7.48 17.44
C ARG A 275 28.13 -6.03 17.71
N LEU A 276 28.77 -5.31 18.64
CA LEU A 276 28.41 -3.92 18.96
C LEU A 276 28.50 -2.99 17.72
N GLY A 277 29.44 -3.26 16.81
CA GLY A 277 29.59 -2.52 15.56
C GLY A 277 28.35 -2.53 14.64
N GLU A 278 27.51 -3.56 14.72
CA GLU A 278 26.28 -3.65 13.91
C GLU A 278 25.29 -2.53 14.25
N LYS A 279 25.20 -2.14 15.53
CA LYS A 279 24.42 -0.99 16.01
C LYS A 279 24.90 0.35 15.45
N PHE A 280 26.08 0.38 14.83
CA PHE A 280 26.67 1.50 14.12
C PHE A 280 26.82 1.23 12.60
N GLY A 281 26.14 0.20 12.08
CA GLY A 281 26.12 -0.19 10.67
C GLY A 281 27.37 -0.93 10.16
N TYR A 282 28.24 -1.44 11.04
CA TYR A 282 29.36 -2.31 10.68
C TYR A 282 28.86 -3.77 10.61
N LEU A 283 28.13 -4.11 9.54
CA LEU A 283 27.55 -5.45 9.36
C LEU A 283 28.57 -6.49 8.85
N PRO A 284 28.45 -7.77 9.26
CA PRO A 284 29.31 -8.86 8.80
C PRO A 284 29.14 -9.15 7.29
N PRO A 285 30.15 -9.74 6.61
CA PRO A 285 30.11 -9.96 5.16
C PRO A 285 28.90 -10.76 4.66
N SER A 286 28.46 -11.79 5.39
CA SER A 286 27.32 -12.65 5.05
C SER A 286 26.00 -11.90 4.82
N ILE A 287 25.81 -10.78 5.53
CA ILE A 287 24.60 -9.95 5.48
C ILE A 287 24.70 -8.87 4.39
N ARG A 288 25.89 -8.63 3.82
CA ARG A 288 26.10 -7.63 2.76
C ARG A 288 25.59 -8.14 1.42
N GLN A 289 24.99 -7.25 0.62
CA GLN A 289 24.48 -7.59 -0.71
C GLN A 289 25.26 -6.86 -1.80
N ALA A 290 25.63 -7.60 -2.85
CA ALA A 290 26.21 -7.03 -4.07
C ALA A 290 25.18 -6.13 -4.77
N GLU A 291 23.95 -6.62 -4.94
CA GLU A 291 22.86 -5.91 -5.61
C GLU A 291 21.67 -5.56 -4.70
N PRO A 292 20.84 -4.57 -5.07
CA PRO A 292 19.61 -4.25 -4.36
C PRO A 292 18.52 -5.31 -4.57
N GLY A 293 17.82 -5.69 -3.49
CA GLY A 293 16.70 -6.65 -3.58
C GLY A 293 16.17 -7.13 -2.22
N ALA A 294 17.03 -7.14 -1.20
CA ALA A 294 16.71 -7.68 0.12
C ALA A 294 15.47 -7.02 0.76
N ILE A 295 14.77 -7.82 1.56
CA ILE A 295 13.68 -7.40 2.44
C ILE A 295 14.25 -7.28 3.85
N TRP A 296 14.25 -6.09 4.41
CA TRP A 296 14.65 -5.87 5.80
C TRP A 296 13.40 -5.88 6.68
N VAL A 297 13.32 -6.84 7.61
CA VAL A 297 12.30 -6.86 8.67
C VAL A 297 12.92 -6.33 9.96
N HIS A 298 12.30 -5.31 10.56
CA HIS A 298 12.79 -4.58 11.73
C HIS A 298 11.88 -4.87 12.93
N ALA A 299 12.39 -5.67 13.86
CA ALA A 299 11.67 -6.21 15.01
C ALA A 299 12.56 -6.06 16.27
N VAL A 300 12.41 -4.93 16.98
CA VAL A 300 13.35 -4.48 18.00
C VAL A 300 13.23 -5.29 19.30
N SER A 301 12.01 -5.61 19.73
CA SER A 301 11.74 -6.41 20.93
C SER A 301 11.63 -7.92 20.67
N VAL A 302 11.65 -8.71 21.76
CA VAL A 302 11.33 -10.14 21.75
C VAL A 302 9.90 -10.39 21.23
N GLY A 303 8.94 -9.53 21.60
CA GLY A 303 7.55 -9.66 21.16
C GLY A 303 7.41 -9.52 19.65
N GLU A 304 8.03 -8.50 19.05
CA GLU A 304 8.06 -8.33 17.59
C GLU A 304 8.76 -9.50 16.88
N ALA A 305 9.86 -10.01 17.43
CA ALA A 305 10.56 -11.17 16.88
C ALA A 305 9.69 -12.44 16.86
N LEU A 306 8.81 -12.62 17.85
CA LEU A 306 7.82 -13.70 17.86
C LEU A 306 6.68 -13.45 16.85
N LEU A 307 6.23 -12.20 16.66
CA LEU A 307 5.23 -11.85 15.63
C LEU A 307 5.75 -12.09 14.21
N CYS A 308 7.05 -11.89 13.99
CA CYS A 308 7.70 -12.22 12.72
C CYS A 308 7.53 -13.70 12.33
N ALA A 309 7.34 -14.63 13.28
CA ALA A 309 7.12 -16.04 12.96
C ALA A 309 5.81 -16.30 12.18
N GLN A 310 4.81 -15.42 12.33
CA GLN A 310 3.55 -15.50 11.58
C GLN A 310 3.67 -14.86 10.19
N LEU A 311 4.47 -13.78 10.06
CA LEU A 311 4.63 -13.02 8.82
C LEU A 311 5.64 -13.64 7.85
N LEU A 312 6.77 -14.16 8.35
CA LEU A 312 7.87 -14.66 7.52
C LEU A 312 7.51 -15.87 6.62
N PRO A 313 6.64 -16.82 7.02
CA PRO A 313 6.18 -17.89 6.14
C PRO A 313 5.42 -17.37 4.90
N ALA A 314 4.60 -16.33 5.07
CA ALA A 314 3.89 -15.68 3.96
C ALA A 314 4.87 -14.90 3.06
N LEU A 315 5.77 -14.11 3.66
CA LEU A 315 6.82 -13.41 2.91
C LEU A 315 7.72 -14.39 2.14
N ARG A 316 8.13 -15.51 2.71
CA ARG A 316 9.00 -16.48 2.02
C ARG A 316 8.30 -17.17 0.84
N ARG A 317 7.00 -17.50 0.96
CA ARG A 317 6.19 -17.99 -0.18
C ARG A 317 6.11 -16.96 -1.31
N GLN A 318 6.00 -15.68 -0.97
CA GLN A 318 5.98 -14.61 -1.98
C GLN A 318 7.37 -14.33 -2.58
N PHE A 319 8.42 -14.39 -1.77
CA PHE A 319 9.78 -13.98 -2.14
C PHE A 319 10.79 -15.13 -1.94
N PRO A 320 10.70 -16.23 -2.73
CA PRO A 320 11.66 -17.33 -2.63
C PRO A 320 13.08 -16.87 -2.94
N ASP A 321 13.26 -16.19 -4.09
CA ASP A 321 14.54 -15.76 -4.65
C ASP A 321 15.23 -14.58 -3.89
N GLN A 322 14.58 -13.99 -2.87
CA GLN A 322 15.08 -12.77 -2.22
C GLN A 322 15.52 -13.02 -0.78
N LYS A 323 16.57 -12.33 -0.34
CA LYS A 323 17.01 -12.42 1.06
C LYS A 323 16.11 -11.62 2.00
N ILE A 324 15.59 -12.28 3.02
CA ILE A 324 14.84 -11.71 4.14
C ILE A 324 15.81 -11.59 5.31
N LEU A 325 16.09 -10.36 5.74
CA LEU A 325 17.09 -10.03 6.76
C LEU A 325 16.39 -9.41 7.97
N VAL A 326 16.58 -9.99 9.15
CA VAL A 326 15.90 -9.56 10.39
C VAL A 326 16.86 -8.75 11.27
N SER A 327 16.42 -7.59 11.77
CA SER A 327 17.19 -6.80 12.73
C SER A 327 16.52 -6.68 14.09
N THR A 328 17.26 -6.90 15.17
CA THR A 328 16.74 -6.86 16.55
C THR A 328 17.44 -5.86 17.47
N GLY A 329 16.78 -5.49 18.57
CA GLY A 329 17.28 -4.51 19.54
C GLY A 329 18.21 -5.07 20.61
N THR A 330 17.90 -6.26 21.14
CA THR A 330 18.54 -6.86 22.34
C THR A 330 19.12 -8.25 22.06
N PRO A 331 20.11 -8.73 22.86
CA PRO A 331 20.66 -10.08 22.69
C PRO A 331 19.62 -11.20 22.84
N THR A 332 18.71 -11.09 23.81
CA THR A 332 17.59 -12.03 23.99
C THR A 332 16.61 -12.00 22.80
N GLY A 333 16.32 -10.82 22.26
CA GLY A 333 15.54 -10.67 21.02
C GLY A 333 16.24 -11.28 19.81
N GLN A 334 17.57 -11.14 19.71
CA GLN A 334 18.35 -11.78 18.66
C GLN A 334 18.37 -13.31 18.77
N GLN A 335 18.54 -13.85 19.98
CA GLN A 335 18.51 -15.29 20.23
C GLN A 335 17.15 -15.89 19.84
N GLN A 336 16.05 -15.30 20.30
CA GLN A 336 14.69 -15.75 19.95
C GLN A 336 14.39 -15.59 18.45
N ALA A 337 14.86 -14.52 17.80
CA ALA A 337 14.74 -14.38 16.35
C ALA A 337 15.51 -15.47 15.59
N VAL A 338 16.74 -15.81 16.01
CA VAL A 338 17.52 -16.89 15.38
C VAL A 338 16.83 -18.24 15.61
N GLU A 339 16.46 -18.56 16.84
CA GLU A 339 15.78 -19.81 17.21
C GLU A 339 14.50 -20.04 16.40
N ARG A 340 13.64 -19.02 16.29
CA ARG A 340 12.30 -19.16 15.70
C ARG A 340 12.20 -18.85 14.22
N LEU A 341 13.11 -18.05 13.65
CA LEU A 341 12.96 -17.51 12.29
C LEU A 341 14.00 -18.02 11.28
N SER A 342 15.03 -18.78 11.69
CA SER A 342 16.09 -19.25 10.77
C SER A 342 15.58 -20.16 9.63
N ARG A 343 14.37 -20.74 9.77
CA ARG A 343 13.69 -21.47 8.67
C ARG A 343 13.27 -20.56 7.51
N TRP A 344 13.15 -19.25 7.73
CA TRP A 344 12.55 -18.31 6.78
C TRP A 344 13.39 -17.04 6.52
N ALA A 345 14.41 -16.75 7.33
CA ALA A 345 15.28 -15.57 7.20
C ALA A 345 16.76 -15.95 6.98
N ASP A 346 17.42 -15.25 6.06
CA ASP A 346 18.79 -15.55 5.59
C ASP A 346 19.89 -14.87 6.42
N GLY A 347 19.52 -14.06 7.42
CA GLY A 347 20.49 -13.34 8.23
C GLY A 347 19.89 -12.45 9.32
N PHE A 348 20.60 -12.39 10.44
CA PHE A 348 20.20 -11.69 11.67
C PHE A 348 21.27 -10.70 12.09
N PHE A 349 20.90 -9.45 12.39
CA PHE A 349 21.81 -8.40 12.86
C PHE A 349 21.19 -7.54 13.95
N TYR A 350 22.00 -6.74 14.66
CA TYR A 350 21.46 -5.71 15.54
C TYR A 350 21.04 -4.47 14.76
N ALA A 351 19.85 -3.95 15.07
CA ALA A 351 19.34 -2.71 14.50
C ALA A 351 20.34 -1.55 14.69
N PRO A 352 20.64 -0.76 13.64
CA PRO A 352 21.50 0.41 13.74
C PRO A 352 20.78 1.51 14.52
N HIS A 353 21.40 2.10 15.54
CA HIS A 353 20.86 3.29 16.19
C HIS A 353 20.50 4.37 15.15
N ASP A 354 19.43 5.12 15.40
CA ASP A 354 18.84 6.09 14.43
C ASP A 354 19.74 7.32 14.12
N PHE A 355 21.04 7.23 14.37
CA PHE A 355 22.02 8.18 13.84
C PHE A 355 21.99 8.17 12.31
N PRO A 356 21.92 9.35 11.65
CA PRO A 356 21.83 9.41 10.19
C PRO A 356 22.95 8.66 9.45
N TRP A 357 24.16 8.62 10.02
CA TRP A 357 25.31 7.94 9.42
C TRP A 357 25.30 6.41 9.62
N ALA A 358 24.75 5.90 10.72
CA ALA A 358 24.66 4.47 11.01
C ALA A 358 23.60 3.82 10.12
N VAL A 359 22.39 4.42 10.07
CA VAL A 359 21.32 4.06 9.12
C VAL A 359 21.84 4.10 7.68
N ALA A 360 22.51 5.18 7.27
CA ALA A 360 23.10 5.30 5.93
C ALA A 360 24.20 4.27 5.64
N LYS A 361 24.80 3.63 6.65
CA LYS A 361 25.80 2.58 6.50
C LYS A 361 25.14 1.21 6.38
N THR A 362 24.15 0.92 7.22
CA THR A 362 23.29 -0.27 7.10
C THR A 362 22.63 -0.34 5.73
N LEU A 363 21.94 0.72 5.29
CA LEU A 363 21.26 0.75 3.98
C LEU A 363 22.22 0.52 2.78
N ARG A 364 23.50 0.91 2.89
CA ARG A 364 24.53 0.61 1.87
C ARG A 364 25.03 -0.84 1.93
N ALA A 365 25.00 -1.48 3.09
CA ALA A 365 25.45 -2.85 3.28
C ALA A 365 24.38 -3.86 2.83
N ILE A 366 23.13 -3.69 3.28
CA ILE A 366 22.02 -4.61 2.98
C ILE A 366 21.27 -4.28 1.68
N ARG A 367 21.37 -3.04 1.17
CA ARG A 367 20.69 -2.56 -0.05
C ARG A 367 19.22 -3.02 -0.16
N PRO A 368 18.36 -2.69 0.83
CA PRO A 368 17.01 -3.18 0.86
C PRO A 368 16.21 -2.59 -0.29
N ARG A 369 15.34 -3.43 -0.88
CA ARG A 369 14.27 -2.98 -1.77
C ARG A 369 12.96 -2.77 -1.00
N LEU A 370 12.80 -3.43 0.14
CA LEU A 370 11.70 -3.21 1.08
C LEU A 370 12.22 -3.14 2.52
N LEU A 371 11.67 -2.23 3.31
CA LEU A 371 11.75 -2.20 4.77
C LEU A 371 10.35 -2.47 5.33
N ILE A 372 10.25 -3.46 6.21
CA ILE A 372 9.05 -3.77 7.01
C ILE A 372 9.41 -3.47 8.47
N VAL A 373 8.65 -2.58 9.11
CA VAL A 373 8.77 -2.26 10.54
C VAL A 373 7.62 -2.89 11.29
N MET A 374 7.89 -3.47 12.46
CA MET A 374 6.86 -4.11 13.30
C MET A 374 6.30 -3.15 14.37
N GLU A 375 5.02 -3.31 14.69
CA GLU A 375 4.25 -2.55 15.70
C GLU A 375 4.42 -1.02 15.66
N THR A 376 5.30 -0.41 16.47
CA THR A 376 5.43 1.07 16.56
C THR A 376 6.85 1.61 16.69
N GLU A 377 7.84 0.90 16.16
CA GLU A 377 9.23 1.35 16.13
C GLU A 377 9.46 2.45 15.06
N ILE A 378 8.80 3.60 15.23
CA ILE A 378 8.81 4.76 14.30
C ILE A 378 10.12 5.55 14.46
N TRP A 379 11.19 5.06 13.84
CA TRP A 379 12.55 5.63 13.90
C TRP A 379 12.75 6.68 12.78
N PRO A 380 12.81 7.99 13.08
CA PRO A 380 12.64 9.02 12.04
C PRO A 380 13.74 9.13 10.98
N ASN A 381 14.96 8.64 11.23
CA ASN A 381 16.00 8.60 10.20
C ASN A 381 15.97 7.29 9.42
N LEU A 382 15.64 6.15 10.04
CA LEU A 382 15.38 4.89 9.38
C LEU A 382 14.31 5.03 8.28
N PHE A 383 13.10 5.48 8.65
CA PHE A 383 11.96 5.62 7.73
C PHE A 383 12.31 6.57 6.56
N ARG A 384 12.76 7.79 6.90
CA ARG A 384 13.10 8.81 5.91
C ARG A 384 14.26 8.40 5.01
N GLN A 385 15.27 7.67 5.50
CA GLN A 385 16.39 7.23 4.67
C GLN A 385 16.11 5.98 3.84
N ALA A 386 15.30 5.04 4.32
CA ALA A 386 14.84 3.92 3.50
C ALA A 386 14.01 4.44 2.31
N LYS A 387 13.04 5.33 2.56
CA LYS A 387 12.25 5.98 1.49
C LYS A 387 13.09 6.92 0.61
N ALA A 388 14.11 7.59 1.16
CA ALA A 388 15.02 8.44 0.38
C ALA A 388 16.08 7.65 -0.42
N CYS A 389 16.45 6.44 -0.01
CA CYS A 389 17.22 5.52 -0.85
C CYS A 389 16.31 4.79 -1.86
N GLY A 390 15.00 4.81 -1.68
CA GLY A 390 14.02 4.29 -2.64
C GLY A 390 13.62 2.83 -2.41
N ALA A 391 13.85 2.30 -1.21
CA ALA A 391 13.13 1.14 -0.73
C ALA A 391 11.65 1.51 -0.51
N GLY A 392 10.75 0.53 -0.65
CA GLY A 392 9.43 0.61 -0.05
C GLY A 392 9.55 0.58 1.48
N VAL A 393 8.61 1.19 2.19
CA VAL A 393 8.58 1.26 3.66
C VAL A 393 7.18 0.92 4.15
N LEU A 394 7.04 -0.17 4.89
CA LEU A 394 5.79 -0.62 5.50
C LEU A 394 5.88 -0.57 7.02
N LEU A 395 4.77 -0.22 7.67
CA LEU A 395 4.57 -0.45 9.10
C LEU A 395 3.48 -1.52 9.26
N VAL A 396 3.84 -2.68 9.80
CA VAL A 396 2.98 -3.86 9.90
C VAL A 396 2.62 -4.13 11.36
N ASN A 397 1.38 -4.56 11.59
CA ASN A 397 0.81 -4.75 12.92
C ASN A 397 0.77 -3.44 13.74
N GLY A 398 0.52 -2.31 13.08
CA GLY A 398 0.63 -0.97 13.65
C GLY A 398 -0.34 -0.71 14.80
N ARG A 399 0.17 -0.27 15.97
CA ARG A 399 -0.65 -0.07 17.18
C ARG A 399 -0.12 1.00 18.12
N ILE A 400 -0.83 2.12 18.26
CA ILE A 400 -0.45 3.19 19.22
C ILE A 400 -1.25 3.01 20.51
N SER A 401 -0.57 2.62 21.59
CA SER A 401 -1.21 2.44 22.90
C SER A 401 -1.82 3.71 23.48
N ASP A 402 -2.86 3.55 24.29
CA ASP A 402 -3.69 4.62 24.87
C ASP A 402 -2.86 5.66 25.65
N ARG A 403 -1.90 5.17 26.44
CA ARG A 403 -0.93 6.00 27.19
C ARG A 403 0.00 6.82 26.27
N SER A 404 0.14 6.41 25.02
CA SER A 404 1.06 7.00 24.02
C SER A 404 0.36 7.89 23.00
N ALA A 405 -0.90 7.62 22.63
CA ALA A 405 -1.62 8.36 21.60
C ALA A 405 -1.66 9.89 21.85
N PRO A 406 -1.94 10.41 23.07
CA PRO A 406 -1.87 11.84 23.35
C PRO A 406 -0.47 12.44 23.22
N ARG A 407 0.60 11.64 23.26
CA ARG A 407 1.99 12.10 23.02
C ARG A 407 2.28 12.17 21.52
N TYR A 408 1.94 11.11 20.78
CA TYR A 408 2.09 11.07 19.31
C TYR A 408 1.29 12.19 18.62
N GLN A 409 0.04 12.41 19.02
CA GLN A 409 -0.81 13.49 18.48
C GLN A 409 -0.22 14.89 18.75
N ARG A 410 0.28 15.16 19.97
CA ARG A 410 0.99 16.41 20.31
C ARG A 410 2.29 16.59 19.51
N LEU A 411 2.99 15.49 19.24
CA LEU A 411 4.24 15.46 18.47
C LEU A 411 4.04 15.12 16.98
N ARG A 412 2.83 15.31 16.41
CA ARG A 412 2.55 14.98 15.00
C ARG A 412 3.45 15.69 14.00
N GLY A 413 4.00 16.86 14.36
CA GLY A 413 4.98 17.59 13.54
C GLY A 413 6.38 16.96 13.50
N PHE A 414 6.66 15.99 14.38
CA PHE A 414 7.90 15.22 14.44
C PHE A 414 7.73 13.81 13.87
N PHE A 415 6.63 13.12 14.21
CA PHE A 415 6.35 11.76 13.72
C PHE A 415 5.70 11.72 12.34
N GLY A 416 4.82 12.68 12.00
CA GLY A 416 4.17 12.75 10.69
C GLY A 416 5.13 12.66 9.49
N PRO A 417 6.27 13.39 9.46
CA PRO A 417 7.28 13.27 8.40
C PRO A 417 8.03 11.94 8.32
N ALA A 418 7.86 11.05 9.30
CA ALA A 418 8.31 9.66 9.23
C ALA A 418 7.19 8.75 8.72
N LEU A 419 5.94 8.98 9.15
CA LEU A 419 4.76 8.26 8.69
C LEU A 419 4.41 8.58 7.22
N GLU A 420 4.64 9.81 6.75
CA GLU A 420 4.59 10.24 5.34
C GLU A 420 5.66 9.54 4.47
N ALA A 421 6.63 8.84 5.08
CA ALA A 421 7.62 8.05 4.36
C ALA A 421 7.18 6.59 4.11
N CYS A 422 6.10 6.12 4.75
CA CYS A 422 5.52 4.81 4.47
C CYS A 422 4.87 4.78 3.07
N ASP A 423 4.83 3.60 2.46
CA ASP A 423 3.95 3.28 1.33
C ASP A 423 2.56 2.91 1.86
N GLU A 424 2.52 2.04 2.87
CA GLU A 424 1.30 1.65 3.59
C GLU A 424 1.61 1.38 5.08
N ILE A 425 0.62 1.62 5.94
CA ILE A 425 0.61 1.32 7.36
C ILE A 425 -0.59 0.43 7.65
N LEU A 426 -0.32 -0.84 7.95
CA LEU A 426 -1.30 -1.88 8.26
C LEU A 426 -1.53 -1.91 9.78
N ALA A 427 -2.57 -1.21 10.24
CA ALA A 427 -2.94 -1.12 11.64
C ALA A 427 -3.63 -2.41 12.16
N GLN A 428 -3.51 -2.70 13.46
CA GLN A 428 -4.16 -3.86 14.09
C GLN A 428 -5.70 -3.73 14.05
N SER A 429 -6.20 -2.52 14.27
CA SER A 429 -7.62 -2.18 14.42
C SER A 429 -7.95 -0.85 13.75
N GLU A 430 -9.24 -0.53 13.55
CA GLU A 430 -9.64 0.81 13.07
C GLU A 430 -9.31 1.91 14.09
N LEU A 431 -9.37 1.60 15.39
CA LEU A 431 -8.96 2.51 16.47
C LEU A 431 -7.45 2.83 16.40
N ASP A 432 -6.61 1.85 16.06
CA ASP A 432 -5.19 2.09 15.82
C ASP A 432 -4.95 2.85 14.51
N ALA A 433 -5.74 2.59 13.47
CA ALA A 433 -5.71 3.37 12.23
C ALA A 433 -6.04 4.85 12.48
N GLU A 434 -7.10 5.16 13.26
CA GLU A 434 -7.42 6.51 13.72
C GLU A 434 -6.27 7.15 14.51
N ARG A 435 -5.65 6.41 15.44
CA ARG A 435 -4.53 6.92 16.26
C ARG A 435 -3.28 7.20 15.42
N VAL A 436 -2.98 6.37 14.42
CA VAL A 436 -1.88 6.56 13.47
C VAL A 436 -2.13 7.78 12.55
N ARG A 437 -3.35 7.93 12.04
CA ARG A 437 -3.77 9.14 11.29
C ARG A 437 -3.65 10.40 12.19
N ALA A 438 -4.07 10.32 13.45
CA ALA A 438 -3.93 11.41 14.43
C ALA A 438 -2.47 11.74 14.80
N ALA A 439 -1.56 10.76 14.74
CA ALA A 439 -0.12 10.94 14.87
C ALA A 439 0.53 11.63 13.65
N GLY A 440 -0.21 11.81 12.55
CA GLY A 440 0.21 12.55 11.37
C GLY A 440 0.51 11.71 10.13
N ALA A 441 0.09 10.44 10.08
CA ALA A 441 0.12 9.67 8.84
C ALA A 441 -0.86 10.21 7.79
N PRO A 442 -0.55 10.11 6.48
CA PRO A 442 -1.52 10.31 5.40
C PRO A 442 -2.71 9.34 5.54
N ALA A 443 -3.92 9.80 5.21
CA ALA A 443 -5.11 8.94 5.27
C ALA A 443 -5.13 7.88 4.15
N ASP A 444 -4.52 8.20 3.00
CA ASP A 444 -4.33 7.34 1.83
C ASP A 444 -3.27 6.23 2.04
N SER A 445 -2.51 6.26 3.15
CA SER A 445 -1.49 5.26 3.48
C SER A 445 -1.77 4.50 4.79
N VAL A 446 -3.02 4.47 5.30
CA VAL A 446 -3.37 3.79 6.56
C VAL A 446 -4.62 2.92 6.41
N SER A 447 -4.39 1.62 6.36
CA SER A 447 -5.38 0.54 6.25
C SER A 447 -5.45 -0.29 7.53
N VAL A 448 -6.49 -1.11 7.69
CA VAL A 448 -6.57 -2.11 8.77
C VAL A 448 -6.05 -3.44 8.24
N GLY A 449 -4.87 -3.85 8.69
CA GLY A 449 -4.28 -5.15 8.36
C GLY A 449 -4.81 -6.29 9.21
N GLY A 450 -5.33 -6.00 10.41
CA GLY A 450 -5.61 -6.99 11.44
C GLY A 450 -4.38 -7.31 12.30
N ASN A 451 -4.53 -8.21 13.27
CA ASN A 451 -3.49 -8.50 14.25
C ASN A 451 -2.76 -9.81 13.92
N LEU A 452 -1.44 -9.75 13.70
CA LEU A 452 -0.59 -10.94 13.47
C LEU A 452 -0.63 -11.94 14.63
N LYS A 453 -1.05 -11.52 15.83
CA LYS A 453 -1.26 -12.41 16.99
C LYS A 453 -2.35 -13.46 16.76
N TYR A 454 -3.18 -13.28 15.72
CA TYR A 454 -4.34 -14.13 15.45
C TYR A 454 -4.08 -15.13 14.32
N ASP A 455 -2.96 -15.02 13.59
CA ASP A 455 -2.69 -15.82 12.38
C ASP A 455 -2.13 -17.23 12.62
N PHE A 456 -1.87 -17.60 13.89
CA PHE A 456 -1.38 -18.93 14.25
C PHE A 456 -2.27 -20.04 13.66
N ASP A 457 -1.66 -21.14 13.21
CA ASP A 457 -2.43 -22.26 12.65
C ASP A 457 -2.63 -23.39 13.65
N ALA A 458 -3.90 -23.68 13.96
CA ALA A 458 -4.28 -24.78 14.81
C ALA A 458 -4.02 -26.16 14.16
N LYS A 459 -3.86 -26.23 12.82
CA LYS A 459 -3.64 -27.50 12.11
C LYS A 459 -2.27 -28.12 12.33
N ASP A 460 -1.26 -27.31 12.68
CA ASP A 460 0.09 -27.80 12.99
C ASP A 460 0.19 -28.35 14.42
N ALA A 461 -0.80 -28.07 15.29
CA ALA A 461 -0.80 -28.43 16.71
C ALA A 461 -1.38 -29.83 16.96
N GLN A 462 -0.62 -30.87 16.61
CA GLN A 462 -1.02 -32.26 16.89
C GLN A 462 -1.08 -32.55 18.40
N THR A 463 -2.19 -33.16 18.86
CA THR A 463 -2.33 -33.62 20.25
C THR A 463 -1.26 -34.66 20.60
N PRO A 464 -0.49 -34.46 21.70
CA PRO A 464 0.52 -35.41 22.16
C PRO A 464 -0.05 -36.81 22.35
N ALA A 465 0.65 -37.84 21.87
CA ALA A 465 0.18 -39.22 21.91
C ALA A 465 -0.24 -39.63 23.32
N ALA A 466 0.66 -39.49 24.30
CA ALA A 466 0.39 -39.88 25.68
C ALA A 466 -0.85 -39.20 26.32
N VAL A 467 -1.29 -38.03 25.83
CA VAL A 467 -2.54 -37.38 26.29
C VAL A 467 -3.77 -37.97 25.60
N ARG A 468 -3.70 -38.22 24.29
CA ARG A 468 -4.76 -38.91 23.54
C ARG A 468 -4.95 -40.34 24.05
N ASP A 469 -3.86 -41.04 24.32
CA ASP A 469 -3.86 -42.43 24.75
C ASP A 469 -4.39 -42.53 26.20
N LEU A 470 -4.07 -41.56 27.07
CA LEU A 470 -4.69 -41.39 28.39
C LEU A 470 -6.21 -41.12 28.30
N LEU A 471 -6.65 -40.23 27.41
CA LEU A 471 -8.08 -39.94 27.21
C LEU A 471 -8.85 -41.18 26.72
N ALA A 472 -8.26 -41.94 25.79
CA ALA A 472 -8.85 -43.17 25.27
C ALA A 472 -8.95 -44.27 26.36
N ALA A 473 -7.98 -44.34 27.27
CA ALA A 473 -7.98 -45.28 28.38
C ALA A 473 -8.90 -44.87 29.55
N LEU A 474 -9.04 -43.56 29.81
CA LEU A 474 -9.96 -43.03 30.83
C LEU A 474 -11.43 -43.08 30.41
N ALA A 475 -11.70 -42.83 29.12
CA ALA A 475 -13.04 -42.63 28.55
C ALA A 475 -13.93 -41.70 29.42
N PRO A 476 -13.54 -40.43 29.64
CA PRO A 476 -14.32 -39.49 30.45
C PRO A 476 -15.62 -39.08 29.74
N ASP A 477 -16.67 -38.85 30.53
CA ASP A 477 -17.99 -38.44 30.02
C ASP A 477 -18.07 -36.91 29.77
N ALA A 478 -17.08 -36.16 30.27
CA ALA A 478 -16.86 -34.74 30.00
C ALA A 478 -15.39 -34.33 30.22
N VAL A 479 -14.84 -33.48 29.35
CA VAL A 479 -13.48 -32.91 29.47
C VAL A 479 -13.56 -31.39 29.59
N ILE A 480 -13.28 -30.86 30.78
CA ILE A 480 -13.25 -29.41 31.06
C ILE A 480 -11.80 -28.92 31.00
N LEU A 481 -11.51 -27.80 30.32
CA LEU A 481 -10.14 -27.29 30.18
C LEU A 481 -10.00 -25.84 30.66
N ALA A 482 -9.07 -25.61 31.59
CA ALA A 482 -8.69 -24.29 32.10
C ALA A 482 -7.30 -23.88 31.55
N GLY A 483 -7.29 -23.01 30.54
CA GLY A 483 -6.09 -22.65 29.77
C GLY A 483 -5.44 -21.34 30.21
N SER A 484 -4.12 -21.34 30.42
CA SER A 484 -3.34 -20.19 30.92
C SER A 484 -3.85 -19.62 32.26
N THR A 485 -4.08 -20.49 33.24
CA THR A 485 -4.49 -20.04 34.59
C THR A 485 -3.42 -19.19 35.27
N ARG A 486 -3.87 -18.30 36.16
CA ARG A 486 -3.05 -17.40 36.95
C ARG A 486 -3.22 -17.62 38.45
N GLU A 487 -2.38 -16.90 39.18
CA GLU A 487 -2.40 -16.77 40.63
C GLU A 487 -3.85 -16.54 41.12
N ASP A 488 -4.25 -17.37 42.10
CA ASP A 488 -5.57 -17.43 42.71
C ASP A 488 -6.74 -17.84 41.78
N GLU A 489 -6.48 -18.44 40.61
CA GLU A 489 -7.53 -18.96 39.70
C GLU A 489 -7.69 -20.49 39.75
N GLU A 490 -6.66 -21.26 40.08
CA GLU A 490 -6.73 -22.73 40.03
C GLU A 490 -7.75 -23.33 41.03
N ALA A 491 -7.81 -22.81 42.27
CA ALA A 491 -8.75 -23.31 43.28
C ALA A 491 -10.23 -22.96 42.97
N PRO A 492 -10.59 -21.74 42.52
CA PRO A 492 -11.93 -21.46 42.01
C PRO A 492 -12.33 -22.34 40.81
N VAL A 493 -11.41 -22.59 39.88
CA VAL A 493 -11.61 -23.52 38.75
C VAL A 493 -11.88 -24.95 39.24
N ALA A 494 -11.10 -25.45 40.20
CA ALA A 494 -11.30 -26.78 40.78
C ALA A 494 -12.67 -26.90 41.48
N ARG A 495 -13.09 -25.87 42.22
CA ARG A 495 -14.41 -25.82 42.86
C ARG A 495 -15.56 -25.87 41.85
N ALA A 496 -15.49 -25.05 40.80
CA ALA A 496 -16.46 -25.06 39.71
C ALA A 496 -16.52 -26.43 38.98
N PHE A 497 -15.39 -27.13 38.90
CA PHE A 497 -15.33 -28.47 38.34
C PHE A 497 -15.96 -29.54 39.24
N LEU A 498 -15.85 -29.43 40.56
CA LEU A 498 -16.52 -30.34 41.50
C LEU A 498 -18.06 -30.25 41.41
N GLU A 499 -18.59 -29.08 41.05
CA GLU A 499 -20.03 -28.91 40.75
C GLU A 499 -20.43 -29.65 39.45
N VAL A 500 -19.54 -29.72 38.45
CA VAL A 500 -19.73 -30.55 37.25
C VAL A 500 -19.69 -32.05 37.61
N VAL A 501 -18.71 -32.47 38.41
CA VAL A 501 -18.56 -33.86 38.90
C VAL A 501 -19.81 -34.37 39.60
N ALA A 502 -20.55 -33.52 40.32
CA ALA A 502 -21.80 -33.89 40.98
C ALA A 502 -22.93 -34.33 40.03
N ARG A 503 -22.81 -34.07 38.72
CA ARG A 503 -23.72 -34.61 37.67
C ARG A 503 -23.02 -35.52 36.67
N HIS A 504 -21.73 -35.29 36.41
CA HIS A 504 -20.89 -36.03 35.48
C HIS A 504 -19.70 -36.64 36.26
N PRO A 505 -19.89 -37.72 37.03
CA PRO A 505 -18.86 -38.23 37.95
C PRO A 505 -17.59 -38.69 37.24
N ARG A 506 -17.68 -39.08 35.96
CA ARG A 506 -16.54 -39.45 35.10
C ARG A 506 -15.96 -38.25 34.34
N SER A 507 -15.87 -37.08 34.98
CA SER A 507 -15.27 -35.89 34.35
C SER A 507 -13.75 -35.84 34.49
N LEU A 508 -13.06 -35.24 33.53
CA LEU A 508 -11.64 -34.88 33.59
C LEU A 508 -11.45 -33.36 33.51
N LEU A 509 -10.65 -32.79 34.42
CA LEU A 509 -10.23 -31.39 34.37
C LEU A 509 -8.81 -31.30 33.79
N VAL A 510 -8.60 -30.51 32.73
CA VAL A 510 -7.28 -30.24 32.16
C VAL A 510 -6.86 -28.82 32.52
N VAL A 511 -5.77 -28.65 33.29
CA VAL A 511 -5.32 -27.32 33.76
C VAL A 511 -3.95 -27.00 33.20
N ALA A 512 -3.78 -25.83 32.57
CA ALA A 512 -2.51 -25.37 32.02
C ALA A 512 -2.09 -24.03 32.63
N PRO A 513 -1.28 -24.02 33.71
CA PRO A 513 -0.80 -22.78 34.34
C PRO A 513 0.06 -21.94 33.41
N ARG A 514 -0.02 -20.62 33.54
CA ARG A 514 0.68 -19.70 32.62
C ARG A 514 2.20 -19.67 32.78
N HIS A 515 2.72 -19.97 33.97
CA HIS A 515 4.12 -19.81 34.33
C HIS A 515 4.71 -21.13 34.86
N PRO A 516 5.86 -21.61 34.34
CA PRO A 516 6.45 -22.88 34.79
C PRO A 516 6.81 -22.96 36.27
N GLN A 517 7.11 -21.81 36.90
CA GLN A 517 7.43 -21.75 38.33
C GLN A 517 6.24 -22.15 39.22
N ARG A 518 5.01 -22.11 38.69
CA ARG A 518 3.77 -22.40 39.43
C ARG A 518 3.21 -23.80 39.20
N PHE A 519 3.94 -24.69 38.50
CA PHE A 519 3.44 -26.04 38.25
C PHE A 519 3.27 -26.85 39.55
N ASP A 520 4.13 -26.66 40.55
CA ASP A 520 3.96 -27.30 41.87
C ASP A 520 2.81 -26.67 42.66
N GLU A 521 2.73 -25.33 42.75
CA GLU A 521 1.61 -24.61 43.38
C GLU A 521 0.25 -25.02 42.80
N ALA A 522 0.16 -25.17 41.47
CA ALA A 522 -1.06 -25.57 40.79
C ALA A 522 -1.42 -27.04 41.06
N ALA A 523 -0.43 -27.93 41.19
CA ALA A 523 -0.67 -29.31 41.61
C ALA A 523 -1.22 -29.37 43.05
N GLU A 524 -0.63 -28.59 43.96
CA GLU A 524 -1.08 -28.50 45.36
C GLU A 524 -2.50 -27.90 45.47
N ALA A 525 -2.82 -26.85 44.70
CA ALA A 525 -4.14 -26.25 44.68
C ALA A 525 -5.24 -27.21 44.17
N LEU A 526 -4.92 -28.06 43.18
CA LEU A 526 -5.84 -29.07 42.65
C LEU A 526 -6.00 -30.26 43.62
N ALA A 527 -4.90 -30.73 44.23
CA ALA A 527 -4.94 -31.80 45.23
C ALA A 527 -5.66 -31.36 46.52
N GLY A 528 -5.46 -30.10 46.95
CA GLY A 528 -6.15 -29.49 48.09
C GLY A 528 -7.67 -29.29 47.87
N ALA A 529 -8.13 -29.31 46.61
CA ALA A 529 -9.55 -29.38 46.27
C ALA A 529 -10.11 -30.82 46.28
N GLY A 530 -9.28 -31.84 46.56
CA GLY A 530 -9.68 -33.25 46.60
C GLY A 530 -9.67 -33.97 45.26
N LEU A 531 -9.03 -33.41 44.22
CA LEU A 531 -8.90 -34.06 42.91
C LEU A 531 -7.64 -34.94 42.83
N ALA A 532 -7.75 -36.10 42.16
CA ALA A 532 -6.58 -36.91 41.81
C ALA A 532 -5.76 -36.22 40.71
N VAL A 533 -4.59 -35.69 41.04
CA VAL A 533 -3.75 -34.91 40.11
C VAL A 533 -2.73 -35.79 39.39
N VAL A 534 -2.78 -35.78 38.06
CA VAL A 534 -1.77 -36.37 37.17
C VAL A 534 -1.01 -35.25 36.46
N ARG A 535 0.32 -35.35 36.39
CA ARG A 535 1.15 -34.41 35.62
C ARG A 535 1.38 -34.89 34.19
N ARG A 536 1.33 -33.98 33.22
CA ARG A 536 1.62 -34.22 31.81
C ARG A 536 3.03 -34.77 31.59
N SER A 537 4.01 -34.32 32.38
CA SER A 537 5.39 -34.82 32.39
C SER A 537 5.52 -36.28 32.82
N SER A 538 4.55 -36.81 33.57
CA SER A 538 4.53 -38.20 34.07
C SER A 538 3.85 -39.19 33.13
N LEU A 539 3.41 -38.77 31.93
CA LEU A 539 2.76 -39.65 30.96
C LEU A 539 3.78 -40.32 30.01
N PRO A 540 3.64 -41.62 29.68
CA PRO A 540 2.56 -42.53 30.07
C PRO A 540 2.70 -43.07 31.51
N LEU A 541 1.56 -43.36 32.15
CA LEU A 541 1.50 -43.92 33.51
C LEU A 541 1.51 -45.46 33.50
N SER A 542 1.98 -46.05 34.60
CA SER A 542 1.84 -47.49 34.86
C SER A 542 0.42 -47.89 35.31
N GLU A 543 -0.27 -47.00 36.01
CA GLU A 543 -1.65 -47.17 36.48
C GLU A 543 -2.49 -45.94 36.08
N ILE A 544 -3.74 -46.18 35.68
CA ILE A 544 -4.67 -45.13 35.22
C ILE A 544 -5.47 -44.64 36.42
N PRO A 545 -5.59 -43.32 36.67
CA PRO A 545 -6.35 -42.82 37.81
C PRO A 545 -7.85 -43.09 37.64
N ALA A 546 -8.55 -43.29 38.75
CA ALA A 546 -10.01 -43.21 38.76
C ALA A 546 -10.46 -41.78 38.44
N LEU A 547 -11.57 -41.63 37.71
CA LEU A 547 -12.26 -40.35 37.55
C LEU A 547 -13.19 -40.12 38.77
N PRO A 548 -13.36 -38.88 39.26
CA PRO A 548 -12.88 -37.62 38.68
C PRO A 548 -11.39 -37.35 38.92
N ALA A 549 -10.71 -36.79 37.92
CA ALA A 549 -9.28 -36.50 37.97
C ALA A 549 -8.94 -35.13 37.38
N ALA A 550 -7.71 -34.66 37.65
CA ALA A 550 -7.15 -33.46 37.06
C ALA A 550 -5.82 -33.76 36.34
N LEU A 551 -5.74 -33.46 35.04
CA LEU A 551 -4.51 -33.48 34.25
C LEU A 551 -3.87 -32.08 34.26
N LEU A 552 -2.77 -31.94 35.00
CA LEU A 552 -1.95 -30.73 35.01
C LEU A 552 -0.97 -30.74 33.83
N VAL A 553 -1.06 -29.73 32.97
CA VAL A 553 -0.19 -29.51 31.83
C VAL A 553 1.05 -28.72 32.28
N ASP A 554 2.00 -29.43 32.89
CA ASP A 554 3.30 -28.92 33.34
C ASP A 554 4.33 -28.82 32.20
N SER A 555 3.89 -28.44 31.01
CA SER A 555 4.68 -28.34 29.78
C SER A 555 4.40 -27.02 29.04
N LEU A 556 5.39 -26.53 28.29
CA LEU A 556 5.23 -25.32 27.47
C LEU A 556 4.98 -25.65 26.00
N GLY A 557 3.95 -25.01 25.43
CA GLY A 557 3.66 -25.04 24.00
C GLY A 557 2.60 -26.05 23.56
N GLU A 558 2.22 -27.00 24.42
CA GLU A 558 1.24 -28.04 24.05
C GLU A 558 -0.22 -27.56 24.10
N LEU A 559 -0.55 -26.53 24.91
CA LEU A 559 -1.93 -26.07 25.20
C LEU A 559 -2.83 -25.93 23.96
N ALA A 560 -2.33 -25.34 22.86
CA ALA A 560 -3.12 -25.14 21.64
C ALA A 560 -3.62 -26.47 21.00
N SER A 561 -2.89 -27.57 21.19
CA SER A 561 -3.24 -28.91 20.72
C SER A 561 -4.25 -29.65 21.61
N LEU A 562 -4.58 -29.08 22.77
CA LEU A 562 -5.47 -29.68 23.77
C LEU A 562 -6.90 -29.10 23.72
N TYR A 563 -7.08 -27.86 23.26
CA TYR A 563 -8.42 -27.27 23.10
C TYR A 563 -9.39 -28.11 22.25
N PRO A 564 -8.99 -28.80 21.15
CA PRO A 564 -9.90 -29.67 20.40
C PRO A 564 -10.49 -30.84 21.22
N LEU A 565 -9.88 -31.19 22.35
CA LEU A 565 -10.27 -32.30 23.22
C LEU A 565 -11.30 -31.91 24.28
N ALA A 566 -11.47 -30.61 24.56
CA ALA A 566 -12.30 -30.12 25.65
C ALA A 566 -13.76 -29.90 25.20
N ASP A 567 -14.72 -30.22 26.04
CA ASP A 567 -16.14 -29.93 25.82
C ASP A 567 -16.50 -28.50 26.24
N ALA A 568 -15.82 -27.98 27.26
CA ALA A 568 -15.88 -26.58 27.65
C ALA A 568 -14.49 -26.02 28.02
N VAL A 569 -14.25 -24.75 27.69
CA VAL A 569 -12.96 -24.08 27.95
C VAL A 569 -13.14 -22.81 28.79
N PHE A 570 -12.41 -22.72 29.90
CA PHE A 570 -12.13 -21.46 30.60
C PHE A 570 -10.76 -20.93 30.19
N VAL A 571 -10.65 -19.62 29.91
CA VAL A 571 -9.36 -18.95 29.64
C VAL A 571 -9.00 -18.03 30.80
N GLY A 572 -7.88 -18.36 31.45
CA GLY A 572 -7.40 -17.70 32.66
C GLY A 572 -6.76 -16.33 32.45
N GLY A 573 -6.19 -15.82 33.55
CA GLY A 573 -5.79 -14.43 33.73
C GLY A 573 -6.97 -13.45 33.69
N SER A 574 -8.19 -13.94 33.79
CA SER A 574 -9.42 -13.22 33.44
C SER A 574 -10.32 -12.94 34.65
N LEU A 575 -10.15 -13.67 35.75
CA LEU A 575 -10.85 -13.40 37.01
C LEU A 575 -10.16 -12.25 37.77
N ASN A 576 -8.88 -12.43 38.11
CA ASN A 576 -8.20 -11.66 39.16
C ASN A 576 -7.45 -10.40 38.66
N GLY A 577 -7.95 -9.74 37.61
CA GLY A 577 -7.39 -8.46 37.14
C GLY A 577 -6.15 -8.54 36.24
N TRP A 578 -5.63 -9.73 35.96
CA TRP A 578 -4.44 -9.93 35.12
C TRP A 578 -4.61 -9.52 33.65
N GLY A 579 -5.84 -9.24 33.21
CA GLY A 579 -6.15 -8.65 31.90
C GLY A 579 -6.41 -9.66 30.78
N GLY A 580 -6.49 -10.95 31.10
CA GLY A 580 -6.90 -12.02 30.21
C GLY A 580 -5.78 -12.60 29.35
N HIS A 581 -6.01 -13.84 28.89
CA HIS A 581 -5.20 -14.57 27.92
C HIS A 581 -5.97 -14.82 26.59
N ASN A 582 -5.37 -15.59 25.67
CA ASN A 582 -5.80 -15.64 24.28
C ASN A 582 -7.04 -16.54 24.04
N ALA A 583 -8.23 -15.94 24.01
CA ALA A 583 -9.48 -16.65 23.74
C ALA A 583 -9.64 -17.17 22.29
N LEU A 584 -8.75 -16.80 21.36
CA LEU A 584 -8.85 -17.26 19.96
C LEU A 584 -8.44 -18.71 19.73
N GLU A 585 -7.52 -19.24 20.54
CA GLU A 585 -7.05 -20.62 20.39
C GLU A 585 -8.21 -21.64 20.58
N PRO A 586 -9.00 -21.58 21.67
CA PRO A 586 -10.18 -22.44 21.80
C PRO A 586 -11.33 -22.06 20.86
N ALA A 587 -11.48 -20.79 20.50
CA ALA A 587 -12.48 -20.37 19.52
C ALA A 587 -12.22 -20.97 18.13
N LEU A 588 -10.97 -21.00 17.64
CA LEU A 588 -10.60 -21.69 16.40
C LEU A 588 -10.80 -23.20 16.48
N ALA A 589 -10.63 -23.81 17.66
CA ALA A 589 -10.98 -25.21 17.92
C ALA A 589 -12.50 -25.47 17.91
N GLY A 590 -13.34 -24.44 17.81
CA GLY A 590 -14.80 -24.55 17.76
C GLY A 590 -15.45 -24.93 19.09
N LYS A 591 -14.78 -24.66 20.21
CA LYS A 591 -15.26 -25.00 21.55
C LYS A 591 -15.97 -23.82 22.22
N PRO A 592 -16.93 -24.06 23.12
CA PRO A 592 -17.53 -22.99 23.90
C PRO A 592 -16.51 -22.45 24.91
N VAL A 593 -16.35 -21.13 24.94
CA VAL A 593 -15.30 -20.43 25.71
C VAL A 593 -15.94 -19.52 26.75
N VAL A 594 -15.47 -19.62 28.00
CA VAL A 594 -15.82 -18.71 29.11
C VAL A 594 -14.58 -17.96 29.60
N VAL A 595 -14.77 -16.69 29.96
CA VAL A 595 -13.73 -15.82 30.56
C VAL A 595 -14.30 -15.06 31.75
N GLY A 596 -13.44 -14.71 32.71
CA GLY A 596 -13.78 -13.77 33.79
C GLY A 596 -13.91 -12.31 33.31
N PRO A 597 -14.24 -11.38 34.21
CA PRO A 597 -14.57 -9.99 33.85
C PRO A 597 -13.41 -9.16 33.28
N THR A 598 -12.14 -9.60 33.42
CA THR A 598 -10.96 -8.75 33.20
C THR A 598 -10.15 -9.12 31.95
N MET A 599 -10.68 -8.83 30.75
CA MET A 599 -10.04 -9.16 29.44
C MET A 599 -9.28 -7.99 28.77
N GLN A 600 -8.71 -7.08 29.57
CA GLN A 600 -8.13 -5.81 29.10
C GLN A 600 -7.04 -5.94 28.01
N ASN A 601 -6.21 -6.99 28.04
CA ASN A 601 -5.13 -7.23 27.09
C ASN A 601 -5.64 -7.69 25.72
N PHE A 602 -6.81 -8.34 25.68
CA PHE A 602 -7.44 -8.94 24.49
C PHE A 602 -8.79 -8.28 24.15
N ARG A 603 -9.06 -7.09 24.73
CA ARG A 603 -10.35 -6.39 24.73
C ARG A 603 -11.09 -6.45 23.39
N GLU A 604 -10.46 -6.00 22.30
CA GLU A 604 -11.10 -5.92 20.98
C GLU A 604 -11.64 -7.26 20.49
N ILE A 605 -10.89 -8.36 20.66
CA ILE A 605 -11.33 -9.66 20.18
C ILE A 605 -12.33 -10.31 21.13
N THR A 606 -12.24 -10.04 22.44
CA THR A 606 -13.27 -10.41 23.41
C THR A 606 -14.60 -9.69 23.12
N GLU A 607 -14.57 -8.38 22.85
CA GLU A 607 -15.76 -7.59 22.48
C GLU A 607 -16.40 -8.13 21.19
N ARG A 608 -15.60 -8.48 20.17
CA ARG A 608 -16.10 -9.13 18.93
C ARG A 608 -16.74 -10.50 19.19
N LEU A 609 -16.09 -11.35 19.99
CA LEU A 609 -16.58 -12.70 20.31
C LEU A 609 -17.88 -12.65 21.15
N LEU A 610 -17.96 -11.73 22.13
CA LEU A 610 -19.17 -11.47 22.91
C LEU A 610 -20.32 -10.95 22.04
N THR A 611 -20.06 -9.96 21.17
CA THR A 611 -21.08 -9.38 20.29
C THR A 611 -21.65 -10.40 19.30
N ALA A 612 -20.88 -11.41 18.90
CA ALA A 612 -21.33 -12.51 18.06
C ALA A 612 -21.96 -13.69 18.85
N GLY A 613 -22.05 -13.61 20.19
CA GLY A 613 -22.48 -14.72 21.04
C GLY A 613 -21.61 -15.98 20.88
N GLY A 614 -20.32 -15.80 20.59
CA GLY A 614 -19.33 -16.87 20.35
C GLY A 614 -18.37 -17.12 21.51
N LEU A 615 -18.63 -16.48 22.65
CA LEU A 615 -17.88 -16.55 23.90
C LEU A 615 -18.81 -16.05 25.02
N ALA A 616 -18.74 -16.66 26.20
CA ALA A 616 -19.41 -16.19 27.40
C ALA A 616 -18.43 -15.43 28.32
N GLN A 617 -18.95 -14.49 29.10
CA GLN A 617 -18.19 -13.81 30.15
C GLN A 617 -18.96 -13.88 31.46
N ILE A 618 -18.30 -14.39 32.50
CA ILE A 618 -18.81 -14.42 33.87
C ILE A 618 -18.31 -13.18 34.64
N GLU A 619 -19.11 -12.71 35.59
CA GLU A 619 -18.74 -11.65 36.52
C GLU A 619 -17.98 -12.19 37.74
N LYS A 620 -18.26 -13.44 38.15
CA LYS A 620 -17.72 -14.07 39.36
C LYS A 620 -17.43 -15.56 39.17
N PRO A 621 -16.50 -16.17 39.95
CA PRO A 621 -16.13 -17.58 39.78
C PRO A 621 -17.25 -18.59 40.06
N ASP A 622 -18.21 -18.27 40.93
CA ASP A 622 -19.37 -19.10 41.27
C ASP A 622 -20.36 -19.30 40.10
N GLN A 623 -20.23 -18.52 39.03
CA GLN A 623 -21.01 -18.70 37.79
C GLN A 623 -20.40 -19.74 36.83
N LEU A 624 -19.17 -20.21 37.09
CA LEU A 624 -18.43 -21.07 36.16
C LEU A 624 -18.96 -22.51 36.11
N GLY A 625 -19.23 -23.11 37.29
CA GLY A 625 -19.79 -24.46 37.40
C GLY A 625 -21.18 -24.60 36.77
N PRO A 626 -22.14 -23.71 37.08
CA PRO A 626 -23.46 -23.71 36.45
C PRO A 626 -23.43 -23.55 34.93
N LEU A 627 -22.54 -22.70 34.39
CA LEU A 627 -22.40 -22.50 32.94
C LEU A 627 -21.81 -23.73 32.23
N TRP A 628 -20.86 -24.42 32.85
CA TRP A 628 -20.37 -25.70 32.32
C TRP A 628 -21.46 -26.78 32.35
N LEU A 629 -22.26 -26.85 33.40
CA LEU A 629 -23.41 -27.75 33.48
C LEU A 629 -24.50 -27.42 32.44
N GLU A 630 -24.71 -26.16 32.10
CA GLU A 630 -25.60 -25.74 31.00
C GLU A 630 -25.11 -26.28 29.65
N TRP A 631 -23.81 -26.11 29.35
CA TRP A 631 -23.22 -26.57 28.08
C TRP A 631 -23.10 -28.09 27.94
N LEU A 632 -22.96 -28.82 29.06
CA LEU A 632 -23.02 -30.28 29.05
C LEU A 632 -24.45 -30.82 28.96
N ALA A 633 -25.45 -30.06 29.42
CA ALA A 633 -26.87 -30.40 29.30
C ALA A 633 -27.44 -30.11 27.90
N ASP A 634 -26.98 -29.06 27.22
CA ASP A 634 -27.26 -28.79 25.81
C ASP A 634 -25.96 -28.68 24.96
N PRO A 635 -25.43 -29.83 24.50
CA PRO A 635 -24.29 -29.85 23.58
C PRO A 635 -24.54 -29.16 22.24
N ALA A 636 -25.81 -28.98 21.81
CA ALA A 636 -26.13 -28.31 20.55
C ALA A 636 -26.02 -26.79 20.69
N ALA A 637 -26.51 -26.21 21.78
CA ALA A 637 -26.29 -24.80 22.14
C ALA A 637 -24.79 -24.51 22.36
N ALA A 638 -24.09 -25.41 23.06
CA ALA A 638 -22.65 -25.33 23.27
C ALA A 638 -21.86 -25.35 21.95
N ALA A 639 -22.16 -26.29 21.04
CA ALA A 639 -21.58 -26.35 19.71
C ALA A 639 -21.93 -25.13 18.85
N ALA A 640 -23.14 -24.58 18.96
CA ALA A 640 -23.53 -23.35 18.27
C ALA A 640 -22.76 -22.12 18.77
N LEU A 641 -22.48 -22.03 20.08
CA LEU A 641 -21.60 -21.00 20.65
C LEU A 641 -20.16 -21.15 20.13
N GLY A 642 -19.61 -22.37 20.18
CA GLY A 642 -18.28 -22.68 19.63
C GLY A 642 -18.15 -22.38 18.13
N ALA A 643 -19.18 -22.68 17.34
CA ALA A 643 -19.21 -22.38 15.90
C ALA A 643 -19.23 -20.87 15.61
N ARG A 644 -20.00 -20.07 16.38
CA ARG A 644 -19.98 -18.60 16.27
C ARG A 644 -18.62 -18.02 16.69
N GLY A 645 -18.03 -18.55 17.76
CA GLY A 645 -16.67 -18.20 18.20
C GLY A 645 -15.63 -18.47 17.10
N ARG A 646 -15.72 -19.65 16.48
CA ARG A 646 -14.86 -20.05 15.35
C ARG A 646 -15.02 -19.14 14.14
N ALA A 647 -16.24 -18.79 13.76
CA ALA A 647 -16.48 -17.90 12.62
C ALA A 647 -15.85 -16.51 12.82
N VAL A 648 -15.95 -15.93 14.03
CA VAL A 648 -15.27 -14.67 14.39
C VAL A 648 -13.76 -14.84 14.37
N ALA A 649 -13.25 -15.96 14.87
CA ALA A 649 -11.82 -16.23 14.96
C ALA A 649 -11.18 -16.45 13.58
N GLU A 650 -11.81 -17.22 12.69
CA GLU A 650 -11.38 -17.40 11.30
C GLU A 650 -11.42 -16.08 10.51
N ALA A 651 -12.48 -15.26 10.70
CA ALA A 651 -12.59 -13.94 10.09
C ALA A 651 -11.54 -12.92 10.61
N ALA A 652 -10.91 -13.19 11.77
CA ALA A 652 -9.84 -12.36 12.32
C ALA A 652 -8.44 -12.68 11.74
N ARG A 653 -8.27 -13.82 11.05
CA ARG A 653 -7.01 -14.25 10.42
C ARG A 653 -6.71 -13.50 9.11
N GLY A 654 -5.62 -13.88 8.46
CA GLY A 654 -5.14 -13.38 7.17
C GLY A 654 -4.29 -12.11 7.26
N ALA A 655 -3.87 -11.65 8.44
CA ALA A 655 -3.11 -10.40 8.57
C ALA A 655 -1.69 -10.54 7.98
N ALA A 656 -1.07 -11.72 8.13
CA ALA A 656 0.19 -12.10 7.52
C ALA A 656 0.12 -12.11 5.98
N GLU A 657 -0.97 -12.62 5.39
CA GLU A 657 -1.16 -12.63 3.93
C GLU A 657 -1.43 -11.23 3.38
N ARG A 658 -2.26 -10.43 4.06
CA ARG A 658 -2.48 -9.01 3.72
C ARG A 658 -1.17 -8.22 3.78
N ALA A 659 -0.36 -8.42 4.82
CA ALA A 659 0.96 -7.82 4.94
C ALA A 659 1.98 -8.32 3.90
N ALA A 660 1.91 -9.59 3.48
CA ALA A 660 2.75 -10.11 2.41
C ALA A 660 2.33 -9.58 1.02
N ALA A 661 1.04 -9.36 0.78
CA ALA A 661 0.52 -8.71 -0.43
C ALA A 661 0.93 -7.23 -0.50
N ALA A 662 0.79 -6.47 0.59
CA ALA A 662 1.32 -5.10 0.69
C ALA A 662 2.84 -5.06 0.47
N ALA A 663 3.58 -6.03 1.03
CA ALA A 663 5.01 -6.20 0.79
C ALA A 663 5.32 -6.43 -0.69
N ARG A 664 4.47 -7.14 -1.44
CA ARG A 664 4.62 -7.31 -2.89
C ARG A 664 4.53 -5.97 -3.62
N GLU A 665 3.45 -5.22 -3.41
CA GLU A 665 3.22 -3.95 -4.11
C GLU A 665 4.31 -2.92 -3.80
N ALA A 666 4.63 -2.75 -2.51
CA ALA A 666 5.71 -1.86 -2.07
C ALA A 666 7.08 -2.29 -2.61
N TRP A 667 7.39 -3.60 -2.68
CA TRP A 667 8.63 -4.10 -3.27
C TRP A 667 8.65 -3.93 -4.80
N SER A 668 7.55 -4.16 -5.52
CA SER A 668 7.52 -4.00 -6.98
C SER A 668 7.69 -2.54 -7.38
N ALA A 669 7.00 -1.61 -6.70
CA ALA A 669 7.10 -0.17 -6.93
C ALA A 669 8.44 0.44 -6.46
N ALA A 670 9.17 -0.22 -5.56
CA ALA A 670 10.44 0.26 -5.05
C ALA A 670 11.54 0.29 -6.13
N ALA A 671 12.24 1.43 -6.19
CA ALA A 671 13.37 1.69 -7.07
C ALA A 671 14.60 2.07 -6.21
N PRO A 672 15.24 1.09 -5.55
CA PRO A 672 16.31 1.33 -4.59
C PRO A 672 17.60 1.84 -5.27
N THR A 673 18.27 2.75 -4.56
CA THR A 673 19.51 3.40 -4.97
C THR A 673 20.47 3.39 -3.78
N THR A 674 21.75 3.12 -4.02
CA THR A 674 22.75 3.12 -2.94
C THR A 674 23.04 4.57 -2.52
N PRO A 675 22.71 5.01 -1.29
CA PRO A 675 22.93 6.40 -0.90
C PRO A 675 24.43 6.69 -0.82
N PRO A 676 24.92 7.85 -1.31
CA PRO A 676 26.35 8.13 -1.34
C PRO A 676 26.96 8.15 0.07
N SER A 677 28.20 7.67 0.21
CA SER A 677 28.94 7.75 1.47
C SER A 677 29.17 9.20 1.89
N ILE A 678 29.40 9.45 3.19
CA ILE A 678 29.65 10.80 3.70
C ILE A 678 30.84 11.46 2.99
N TRP A 679 31.93 10.71 2.78
CA TRP A 679 33.10 11.15 2.01
C TRP A 679 32.77 11.52 0.56
N ARG A 680 31.97 10.70 -0.16
CA ARG A 680 31.52 11.06 -1.53
C ARG A 680 30.64 12.32 -1.54
N ARG A 681 29.82 12.55 -0.51
CA ARG A 681 29.01 13.79 -0.39
C ARG A 681 29.87 15.02 -0.10
N LEU A 682 30.90 14.89 0.74
CA LEU A 682 31.83 15.97 1.03
C LEU A 682 32.68 16.33 -0.20
N ALA A 683 33.25 15.33 -0.89
CA ALA A 683 34.10 15.55 -2.06
C ALA A 683 33.32 16.02 -3.30
N LEU A 684 32.20 15.38 -3.65
CA LEU A 684 31.46 15.66 -4.89
C LEU A 684 30.27 16.62 -4.69
N GLY A 685 29.90 16.95 -3.44
CA GLY A 685 28.81 17.88 -3.12
C GLY A 685 29.05 19.31 -3.61
N PRO A 686 30.19 19.96 -3.29
CA PRO A 686 30.49 21.30 -3.78
C PRO A 686 30.61 21.36 -5.32
N PRO A 687 31.32 20.44 -6.01
CA PRO A 687 31.26 20.34 -7.47
C PRO A 687 29.84 20.18 -8.03
N ALA A 688 28.98 19.40 -7.39
CA ALA A 688 27.59 19.21 -7.83
C ALA A 688 26.71 20.45 -7.57
N ALA A 689 27.01 21.25 -6.55
CA ALA A 689 26.40 22.56 -6.33
C ALA A 689 26.84 23.56 -7.42
N LEU A 690 28.14 23.61 -7.75
CA LEU A 690 28.69 24.44 -8.82
C LEU A 690 28.12 24.06 -10.19
N TRP A 691 28.08 22.78 -10.55
CA TRP A 691 27.40 22.31 -11.77
C TRP A 691 25.92 22.72 -11.79
N SER A 692 25.22 22.57 -10.66
CA SER A 692 23.81 22.99 -10.55
C SER A 692 23.60 24.50 -10.71
N LEU A 693 24.61 25.31 -10.37
CA LEU A 693 24.58 26.76 -10.54
C LEU A 693 24.92 27.13 -11.99
N GLY A 694 25.98 26.57 -12.56
CA GLY A 694 26.36 26.75 -13.96
C GLY A 694 25.25 26.35 -14.94
N ALA A 695 24.59 25.21 -14.72
CA ALA A 695 23.44 24.78 -15.52
C ALA A 695 22.23 25.73 -15.40
N ARG A 696 22.02 26.39 -14.26
CA ARG A 696 21.01 27.46 -14.13
C ARG A 696 21.43 28.73 -14.86
N ALA A 697 22.69 29.16 -14.69
CA ALA A 697 23.22 30.37 -15.28
C ALA A 697 23.23 30.29 -16.82
N HIS A 698 23.78 29.22 -17.37
CA HIS A 698 23.79 28.92 -18.81
C HIS A 698 22.37 28.95 -19.40
N ARG A 699 21.41 28.24 -18.77
CA ARG A 699 20.00 28.28 -19.18
C ARG A 699 19.38 29.68 -19.04
N GLY A 700 19.78 30.44 -18.01
CA GLY A 700 19.36 31.81 -17.76
C GLY A 700 19.81 32.77 -18.85
N LEU A 701 21.08 32.70 -19.26
CA LEU A 701 21.65 33.53 -20.34
C LEU A 701 20.94 33.29 -21.68
N TYR A 702 20.63 32.03 -22.03
CA TYR A 702 19.79 31.73 -23.19
C TYR A 702 18.33 32.17 -23.00
N ALA A 703 17.80 32.20 -21.77
CA ALA A 703 16.43 32.62 -21.47
C ALA A 703 16.25 34.15 -21.50
N SER A 704 17.28 34.92 -21.16
CA SER A 704 17.30 36.40 -21.24
C SER A 704 17.77 36.95 -22.58
N GLY A 705 18.05 36.08 -23.57
CA GLY A 705 18.54 36.48 -24.89
C GLY A 705 20.01 36.90 -24.96
N LEU A 706 20.75 36.84 -23.84
CA LEU A 706 22.18 37.19 -23.77
C LEU A 706 23.08 36.19 -24.53
N LEU A 707 22.58 34.97 -24.79
CA LEU A 707 23.18 34.03 -25.72
C LEU A 707 22.24 33.80 -26.89
N GLY A 708 22.74 34.07 -28.10
CA GLY A 708 21.97 33.97 -29.34
C GLY A 708 21.47 32.56 -29.62
N ARG A 709 20.22 32.47 -30.07
CA ARG A 709 19.60 31.21 -30.51
C ARG A 709 19.44 31.21 -32.03
N SER A 710 19.69 30.07 -32.64
CA SER A 710 19.33 29.79 -34.03
C SER A 710 18.01 29.01 -34.08
N ARG A 711 17.17 29.23 -35.09
CA ARG A 711 15.95 28.45 -35.36
C ARG A 711 16.07 27.77 -36.72
N LEU A 712 15.42 26.63 -36.89
CA LEU A 712 15.28 25.98 -38.20
C LEU A 712 14.00 26.46 -38.92
N PRO A 713 13.96 26.46 -40.26
CA PRO A 713 12.76 26.82 -41.05
C PRO A 713 11.57 25.85 -40.94
N ARG A 714 11.72 24.74 -40.22
CA ARG A 714 10.73 23.66 -40.05
C ARG A 714 10.49 23.35 -38.57
N PHE A 715 9.38 22.69 -38.28
CA PHE A 715 8.99 22.35 -36.91
C PHE A 715 10.08 21.52 -36.23
N THR A 716 10.50 21.90 -35.02
CA THR A 716 11.65 21.29 -34.35
C THR A 716 11.24 20.69 -33.00
N LEU A 717 11.18 19.36 -32.92
CA LEU A 717 10.87 18.58 -31.72
C LEU A 717 12.16 17.98 -31.14
N ALA A 718 12.37 18.09 -29.83
CA ALA A 718 13.42 17.35 -29.13
C ALA A 718 12.87 16.25 -28.23
N VAL A 719 13.43 15.05 -28.42
CA VAL A 719 13.37 13.96 -27.46
C VAL A 719 14.59 14.09 -26.54
N GLY A 720 14.39 14.09 -25.22
CA GLY A 720 15.53 14.17 -24.31
C GLY A 720 15.18 14.02 -22.85
N ASN A 721 16.20 14.01 -21.98
CA ASN A 721 16.04 13.72 -20.56
C ASN A 721 16.91 14.61 -19.66
N LEU A 722 16.63 14.63 -18.35
CA LEU A 722 17.42 15.39 -17.37
C LEU A 722 18.64 14.63 -16.81
N THR A 723 18.92 13.40 -17.24
CA THR A 723 19.93 12.52 -16.63
C THR A 723 20.95 11.95 -17.63
N ALA A 724 22.16 11.68 -17.16
CA ALA A 724 23.12 10.86 -17.89
C ALA A 724 22.72 9.36 -17.83
N GLY A 725 23.02 8.62 -18.91
CA GLY A 725 22.66 7.21 -19.10
C GLY A 725 21.41 7.00 -19.97
N GLY A 726 21.21 5.75 -20.43
CA GLY A 726 20.12 5.36 -21.31
C GLY A 726 18.74 5.38 -20.63
N VAL A 727 17.84 6.23 -21.14
CA VAL A 727 16.46 6.44 -20.66
C VAL A 727 15.40 6.13 -21.75
N GLY A 728 15.81 5.56 -22.89
CA GLY A 728 14.90 5.17 -23.98
C GLY A 728 14.68 6.23 -25.07
N LYS A 729 15.56 7.25 -25.17
CA LYS A 729 15.45 8.31 -26.18
C LYS A 729 15.45 7.77 -27.61
N THR A 730 16.45 6.96 -27.96
CA THR A 730 16.64 6.43 -29.32
C THR A 730 15.44 5.56 -29.78
N PRO A 731 14.89 4.62 -28.98
CA PRO A 731 13.61 3.97 -29.30
C PRO A 731 12.42 4.93 -29.43
N THR A 732 12.33 6.00 -28.63
CA THR A 732 11.26 7.01 -28.77
C THR A 732 11.42 7.83 -30.05
N VAL A 733 12.65 8.17 -30.46
CA VAL A 733 12.93 8.86 -31.73
C VAL A 733 12.53 7.97 -32.92
N LEU A 734 12.88 6.68 -32.89
CA LEU A 734 12.44 5.70 -33.89
C LEU A 734 10.91 5.63 -33.98
N ARG A 735 10.23 5.39 -32.86
CA ARG A 735 8.76 5.25 -32.83
C ARG A 735 8.04 6.51 -33.29
N LEU A 736 8.54 7.70 -32.95
CA LEU A 736 7.98 8.97 -33.44
C LEU A 736 8.28 9.20 -34.92
N ALA A 737 9.45 8.84 -35.43
CA ALA A 737 9.75 8.94 -36.87
C ALA A 737 8.83 8.03 -37.70
N GLU A 738 8.71 6.77 -37.28
CA GLU A 738 7.82 5.77 -37.88
C GLU A 738 6.36 6.25 -37.90
N GLN A 739 5.80 6.60 -36.74
CA GLN A 739 4.38 6.95 -36.64
C GLN A 739 4.01 8.29 -37.26
N LEU A 740 4.92 9.28 -37.29
CA LEU A 740 4.68 10.55 -37.99
C LEU A 740 4.83 10.41 -39.52
N ALA A 741 5.70 9.51 -39.99
CA ALA A 741 5.78 9.15 -41.40
C ALA A 741 4.52 8.40 -41.88
N LEU A 742 3.96 7.50 -41.06
CA LEU A 742 2.68 6.84 -41.34
C LEU A 742 1.47 7.79 -41.37
N ARG A 743 1.59 8.99 -40.77
CA ARG A 743 0.61 10.09 -40.90
C ARG A 743 0.89 11.03 -42.09
N GLY A 744 1.87 10.73 -42.94
CA GLY A 744 2.17 11.50 -44.15
C GLY A 744 3.00 12.77 -43.91
N LEU A 745 3.74 12.86 -42.80
CA LEU A 745 4.77 13.88 -42.59
C LEU A 745 6.14 13.35 -42.99
N GLU A 746 7.07 14.24 -43.34
CA GLU A 746 8.47 13.91 -43.62
C GLU A 746 9.38 14.28 -42.41
N PRO A 747 9.63 13.34 -41.47
CA PRO A 747 10.58 13.58 -40.38
C PRO A 747 12.03 13.38 -40.82
N ALA A 748 12.92 14.26 -40.36
CA ALA A 748 14.37 14.05 -40.42
C ALA A 748 14.98 14.10 -39.00
N ILE A 749 15.98 13.26 -38.74
CA ILE A 749 16.55 13.08 -37.40
C ILE A 749 17.86 13.86 -37.26
N LEU A 750 18.02 14.56 -36.13
CA LEU A 750 19.19 15.37 -35.81
C LEU A 750 19.89 14.82 -34.55
N THR A 751 21.06 14.20 -34.73
CA THR A 751 21.82 13.55 -33.66
C THR A 751 23.25 14.09 -33.54
N ARG A 752 23.94 13.77 -32.43
CA ARG A 752 25.28 14.31 -32.12
C ARG A 752 26.42 13.60 -32.86
N GLY A 753 26.24 12.32 -33.18
CA GLY A 753 27.33 11.44 -33.62
C GLY A 753 28.33 11.15 -32.51
N TYR A 754 27.86 10.58 -31.40
CA TYR A 754 28.76 10.16 -30.32
C TYR A 754 29.67 9.02 -30.81
N ARG A 755 30.96 9.06 -30.41
CA ARG A 755 32.03 8.13 -30.86
C ARG A 755 32.30 8.05 -32.38
N ARG A 756 31.70 8.89 -33.23
CA ARG A 756 32.02 8.95 -34.67
C ARG A 756 33.52 9.18 -34.91
N ARG A 757 34.08 8.60 -35.97
CA ARG A 757 35.48 8.75 -36.38
C ARG A 757 35.68 9.83 -37.45
N SER A 758 34.66 10.14 -38.24
CA SER A 758 34.72 11.24 -39.21
C SER A 758 34.95 12.60 -38.54
N GLN A 759 35.87 13.37 -39.13
CA GLN A 759 36.16 14.75 -38.73
C GLN A 759 35.20 15.78 -39.35
N GLU A 760 34.33 15.38 -40.31
CA GLU A 760 33.45 16.31 -41.02
C GLU A 760 32.53 17.11 -40.09
N PRO A 761 32.35 18.43 -40.28
CA PRO A 761 31.54 19.25 -39.37
C PRO A 761 30.06 18.85 -39.36
N VAL A 762 29.53 18.31 -40.46
CA VAL A 762 28.15 17.80 -40.61
C VAL A 762 28.18 16.62 -41.58
N VAL A 763 27.81 15.43 -41.11
CA VAL A 763 27.58 14.24 -41.96
C VAL A 763 26.08 14.13 -42.23
N VAL A 764 25.68 13.84 -43.48
CA VAL A 764 24.28 13.64 -43.89
C VAL A 764 24.11 12.27 -44.54
N SER A 765 23.28 11.45 -43.92
CA SER A 765 22.88 10.12 -44.37
C SER A 765 21.46 10.19 -44.94
N LEU A 766 21.26 9.68 -46.16
CA LEU A 766 20.00 9.73 -46.89
C LEU A 766 19.53 8.32 -47.25
N PRO A 767 18.22 8.09 -47.50
CA PRO A 767 17.68 6.78 -47.86
C PRO A 767 18.33 6.12 -49.08
N HIS A 768 18.77 6.93 -50.05
CA HIS A 768 19.41 6.47 -51.29
C HIS A 768 20.94 6.65 -51.26
N ARG A 769 21.49 7.08 -50.12
CA ARG A 769 22.92 7.31 -49.88
C ARG A 769 23.21 7.19 -48.37
N PRO A 770 23.07 5.99 -47.78
CA PRO A 770 23.38 5.76 -46.37
C PRO A 770 24.89 5.95 -46.10
N GLN A 771 25.21 6.46 -44.92
CA GLN A 771 26.59 6.67 -44.45
C GLN A 771 27.00 5.55 -43.49
N ASP A 772 28.29 5.23 -43.42
CA ASP A 772 28.76 4.11 -42.59
C ASP A 772 28.82 4.41 -41.08
N ALA A 773 29.03 3.35 -40.29
CA ALA A 773 29.16 3.46 -38.84
C ALA A 773 30.37 4.29 -38.36
N ALA A 774 31.43 4.43 -39.19
CA ALA A 774 32.58 5.25 -38.84
C ALA A 774 32.30 6.76 -39.05
N ALA A 775 31.53 7.12 -40.06
CA ALA A 775 31.07 8.46 -40.36
C ALA A 775 29.97 8.93 -39.40
N MET A 776 28.96 8.08 -39.16
CA MET A 776 27.81 8.41 -38.31
C MET A 776 28.10 8.25 -36.81
N GLY A 777 28.86 7.22 -36.43
CA GLY A 777 29.08 6.79 -35.03
C GLY A 777 27.99 5.85 -34.51
N ASP A 778 28.35 4.98 -33.56
CA ASP A 778 27.58 3.82 -33.06
C ASP A 778 26.06 4.09 -32.90
N GLU A 779 25.67 5.19 -32.25
CA GLU A 779 24.26 5.52 -31.93
C GLU A 779 23.46 5.98 -33.15
N ALA A 780 24.10 6.62 -34.12
CA ALA A 780 23.45 7.15 -35.32
C ALA A 780 23.33 6.08 -36.42
N TRP A 781 24.28 5.13 -36.49
CA TRP A 781 24.16 3.94 -37.32
C TRP A 781 23.01 3.03 -36.87
N LEU A 782 22.87 2.79 -35.57
CA LEU A 782 21.74 1.99 -35.04
C LEU A 782 20.37 2.61 -35.37
N LEU A 783 20.29 3.95 -35.45
CA LEU A 783 19.08 4.64 -35.92
C LEU A 783 18.83 4.34 -37.41
N GLN A 784 19.85 4.53 -38.26
CA GLN A 784 19.79 4.26 -39.71
C GLN A 784 19.30 2.83 -39.99
N GLU A 785 19.96 1.84 -39.40
CA GLU A 785 19.69 0.41 -39.64
C GLU A 785 18.26 0.01 -39.24
N ARG A 786 17.74 0.58 -38.13
CA ARG A 786 16.37 0.30 -37.67
C ARG A 786 15.29 0.98 -38.51
N LEU A 787 15.57 2.17 -39.05
CA LEU A 787 14.64 2.88 -39.96
C LEU A 787 14.53 2.18 -41.32
N GLU A 788 15.64 1.68 -41.85
CA GLU A 788 15.67 0.84 -43.05
C GLU A 788 14.90 -0.48 -42.83
N GLN A 789 15.05 -1.12 -41.67
CA GLN A 789 14.33 -2.36 -41.32
C GLN A 789 12.81 -2.20 -41.24
N VAL A 790 12.29 -1.05 -40.77
CA VAL A 790 10.84 -0.78 -40.75
C VAL A 790 10.30 -0.21 -42.07
N GLY A 791 11.13 -0.18 -43.13
CA GLY A 791 10.74 0.34 -44.45
C GLY A 791 10.53 1.86 -44.50
N LEU A 792 10.94 2.60 -43.47
CA LEU A 792 10.80 4.05 -43.36
C LEU A 792 12.17 4.71 -43.08
N PRO A 793 13.12 4.64 -44.04
CA PRO A 793 14.40 5.32 -43.92
C PRO A 793 14.19 6.83 -43.82
N ALA A 794 14.31 7.39 -42.62
CA ALA A 794 14.24 8.83 -42.38
C ALA A 794 15.64 9.46 -42.52
N PRO A 795 15.81 10.61 -43.20
CA PRO A 795 17.11 11.27 -43.34
C PRO A 795 17.76 11.61 -41.98
N ILE A 796 19.07 11.37 -41.83
CA ILE A 796 19.80 11.60 -40.58
C ILE A 796 20.94 12.61 -40.75
N GLY A 797 20.86 13.71 -40.00
CA GLY A 797 21.89 14.74 -39.89
C GLY A 797 22.70 14.59 -38.60
N VAL A 798 24.02 14.43 -38.74
CA VAL A 798 24.94 14.10 -37.63
C VAL A 798 25.93 15.25 -37.40
N SER A 799 25.78 16.00 -36.31
CA SER A 799 26.71 17.06 -35.93
C SER A 799 26.63 17.45 -34.44
N GLY A 800 27.70 18.04 -33.92
CA GLY A 800 27.63 18.82 -32.68
C GLY A 800 26.68 20.03 -32.79
N ASP A 801 26.62 20.67 -33.96
CA ASP A 801 25.78 21.82 -34.28
C ASP A 801 24.54 21.39 -35.09
N ARG A 802 23.44 21.10 -34.38
CA ARG A 802 22.19 20.61 -34.99
C ARG A 802 21.53 21.62 -35.93
N TRP A 803 21.79 22.93 -35.78
CA TRP A 803 21.25 23.93 -36.68
C TRP A 803 21.91 23.82 -38.06
N ARG A 804 23.25 23.67 -38.11
CA ARG A 804 23.97 23.41 -39.37
C ARG A 804 23.56 22.09 -40.01
N ALA A 805 23.35 21.04 -39.21
CA ALA A 805 22.87 19.75 -39.74
C ALA A 805 21.44 19.82 -40.30
N GLY A 806 20.54 20.56 -39.65
CA GLY A 806 19.18 20.77 -40.15
C GLY A 806 19.14 21.62 -41.43
N LEU A 807 20.01 22.62 -41.58
CA LEU A 807 20.10 23.37 -42.84
C LEU A 807 20.61 22.51 -44.00
N ARG A 808 21.70 21.75 -43.81
CA ARG A 808 22.24 20.87 -44.86
C ARG A 808 21.24 19.80 -45.30
N LEU A 809 20.39 19.32 -44.40
CA LEU A 809 19.28 18.43 -44.77
C LEU A 809 18.23 19.10 -45.67
N LEU A 810 17.91 20.38 -45.45
CA LEU A 810 16.95 21.12 -46.31
C LEU A 810 17.51 21.46 -47.70
N GLU A 811 18.83 21.37 -47.89
CA GLU A 811 19.50 21.51 -49.18
C GLU A 811 19.44 20.20 -49.99
N GLU A 812 19.37 19.04 -49.32
CA GLU A 812 19.44 17.71 -49.95
C GLU A 812 18.08 16.97 -50.04
N VAL A 813 17.13 17.22 -49.13
CA VAL A 813 15.83 16.51 -49.05
C VAL A 813 14.67 17.39 -48.56
N ARG A 814 13.44 17.01 -48.92
CA ARG A 814 12.22 17.60 -48.35
C ARG A 814 12.06 17.14 -46.89
N VAL A 815 11.73 18.07 -46.00
CA VAL A 815 11.54 17.84 -44.56
C VAL A 815 10.39 18.72 -44.06
N ASP A 816 9.46 18.11 -43.32
CA ASP A 816 8.36 18.78 -42.63
C ASP A 816 8.69 19.07 -41.16
N LEU A 817 9.40 18.16 -40.50
CA LEU A 817 9.85 18.31 -39.11
C LEU A 817 11.22 17.71 -38.82
N PHE A 818 11.88 18.25 -37.78
CA PHE A 818 13.11 17.72 -37.22
C PHE A 818 12.88 17.05 -35.86
N LEU A 819 13.41 15.83 -35.71
CA LEU A 819 13.42 15.05 -34.47
C LEU A 819 14.85 15.03 -33.90
N LEU A 820 15.09 15.76 -32.81
CA LEU A 820 16.41 15.83 -32.18
C LEU A 820 16.58 14.70 -31.14
N ASP A 821 17.55 13.81 -31.34
CA ASP A 821 18.01 12.90 -30.27
C ASP A 821 18.97 13.64 -29.32
N ASP A 822 18.74 13.40 -28.03
CA ASP A 822 19.32 14.09 -26.87
C ASP A 822 19.25 15.64 -26.96
N GLY A 823 18.24 16.17 -27.65
CA GLY A 823 18.14 17.59 -27.98
C GLY A 823 17.88 18.53 -26.79
N LEU A 824 17.43 17.99 -25.65
CA LEU A 824 16.89 18.78 -24.54
C LEU A 824 17.88 19.79 -23.95
N GLN A 825 19.19 19.49 -23.90
CA GLN A 825 20.22 20.42 -23.43
C GLN A 825 20.77 21.38 -24.51
N HIS A 826 20.35 21.24 -25.78
CA HIS A 826 20.92 21.99 -26.92
C HIS A 826 20.32 23.39 -27.06
N HIS A 827 20.48 24.22 -26.02
CA HIS A 827 19.84 25.55 -25.89
C HIS A 827 20.11 26.55 -27.04
N ARG A 828 21.18 26.34 -27.82
CA ARG A 828 21.51 27.16 -28.99
C ARG A 828 20.49 27.00 -30.13
N LEU A 829 19.85 25.85 -30.25
CA LEU A 829 18.76 25.63 -31.21
C LEU A 829 17.43 25.87 -30.49
N GLU A 830 16.66 26.82 -30.98
CA GLU A 830 15.25 27.00 -30.62
C GLU A 830 14.42 25.80 -31.10
N ARG A 831 13.41 25.41 -30.32
CA ARG A 831 12.61 24.20 -30.52
C ARG A 831 11.15 24.52 -30.20
N ASP A 832 10.26 23.92 -30.95
CA ASP A 832 8.82 24.13 -30.85
C ASP A 832 8.17 23.17 -29.85
N PHE A 833 8.79 22.00 -29.62
CA PHE A 833 8.29 20.96 -28.71
C PHE A 833 9.43 20.20 -27.99
N ASP A 834 9.49 20.28 -26.66
CA ASP A 834 10.36 19.46 -25.80
C ASP A 834 9.52 18.29 -25.22
N LEU A 835 9.75 17.07 -25.72
CA LEU A 835 9.25 15.82 -25.14
C LEU A 835 10.27 15.28 -24.13
N VAL A 836 9.93 15.32 -22.84
CA VAL A 836 10.89 15.00 -21.78
C VAL A 836 10.67 13.61 -21.19
N LEU A 837 11.65 12.74 -21.42
CA LEU A 837 11.65 11.34 -20.97
C LEU A 837 12.21 11.19 -19.56
N LEU A 838 11.55 10.33 -18.78
CA LEU A 838 11.86 10.09 -17.38
C LEU A 838 11.76 8.59 -17.06
N ASP A 839 12.91 7.98 -16.78
CA ASP A 839 13.03 6.59 -16.31
C ASP A 839 12.29 6.43 -14.98
N VAL A 840 11.35 5.49 -14.89
CA VAL A 840 10.66 5.16 -13.61
C VAL A 840 11.37 4.08 -12.81
N ALA A 841 12.20 3.24 -13.44
CA ALA A 841 13.00 2.22 -12.77
C ALA A 841 14.19 2.81 -12.00
N ARG A 842 14.47 4.11 -12.18
CA ARG A 842 15.45 4.89 -11.41
C ARG A 842 14.77 6.15 -10.89
N PRO A 843 14.81 6.47 -9.58
CA PRO A 843 14.04 7.58 -9.03
C PRO A 843 14.62 8.94 -9.45
N VAL A 844 14.27 9.42 -10.64
CA VAL A 844 14.80 10.63 -11.28
C VAL A 844 14.70 11.88 -10.39
N PHE A 845 13.69 11.92 -9.52
CA PHE A 845 13.45 12.99 -8.56
C PHE A 845 14.29 12.94 -7.27
N ARG A 846 15.06 11.86 -7.05
CA ARG A 846 16.02 11.66 -5.96
C ARG A 846 17.48 11.80 -6.43
N GLU A 847 17.75 11.80 -7.74
CA GLU A 847 19.09 12.00 -8.32
C GLU A 847 19.74 13.31 -7.87
N ALA A 848 21.04 13.25 -7.54
CA ALA A 848 21.88 14.42 -7.38
C ALA A 848 22.36 14.94 -8.74
N SER A 849 22.85 16.18 -8.79
CA SER A 849 23.48 16.72 -10.01
C SER A 849 24.85 16.10 -10.24
N LEU A 850 25.30 16.09 -11.50
CA LEU A 850 26.69 15.76 -11.84
C LEU A 850 27.66 16.63 -11.01
N PRO A 851 28.78 16.10 -10.49
CA PRO A 851 29.24 14.70 -10.57
C PRO A 851 28.74 13.79 -9.42
N LEU A 852 28.00 14.30 -8.43
CA LEU A 852 27.51 13.51 -7.28
C LEU A 852 26.38 12.52 -7.64
N GLY A 853 25.63 12.80 -8.71
CA GLY A 853 24.60 11.94 -9.29
C GLY A 853 24.44 12.22 -10.79
N ARG A 854 23.44 11.63 -11.44
CA ARG A 854 23.32 11.64 -12.91
C ARG A 854 22.62 12.87 -13.49
N ARG A 855 22.04 13.76 -12.68
CA ARG A 855 21.21 14.87 -13.19
C ARG A 855 22.06 15.95 -13.87
N ARG A 856 21.78 16.17 -15.16
CA ARG A 856 22.40 17.18 -16.03
C ARG A 856 21.90 18.59 -15.75
N GLU A 857 20.58 18.76 -15.59
CA GLU A 857 19.90 20.04 -15.42
C GLU A 857 19.00 20.06 -14.17
N PRO A 858 18.81 21.21 -13.50
CA PRO A 858 17.91 21.32 -12.34
C PRO A 858 16.45 21.02 -12.70
N PHE A 859 15.64 20.49 -11.78
CA PHE A 859 14.24 20.11 -12.06
C PHE A 859 13.33 21.27 -12.54
N SER A 860 13.71 22.53 -12.32
CA SER A 860 13.03 23.68 -12.94
C SER A 860 13.17 23.73 -14.46
N ALA A 861 13.98 22.84 -15.06
CA ALA A 861 14.02 22.61 -16.50
C ALA A 861 12.72 21.97 -17.03
N LEU A 862 12.00 21.19 -16.22
CA LEU A 862 10.77 20.49 -16.64
C LEU A 862 9.60 21.45 -16.97
N SER A 863 9.69 22.73 -16.56
CA SER A 863 8.68 23.75 -16.86
C SER A 863 8.58 24.12 -18.34
N ARG A 864 9.54 23.70 -19.18
CA ARG A 864 9.53 23.96 -20.64
C ARG A 864 8.93 22.83 -21.48
N ALA A 865 8.70 21.66 -20.88
CA ALA A 865 8.21 20.49 -21.60
C ALA A 865 6.76 20.69 -22.09
N GLN A 866 6.47 20.23 -23.31
CA GLN A 866 5.12 20.20 -23.88
C GLN A 866 4.39 18.91 -23.51
N ALA A 867 5.14 17.84 -23.23
CA ALA A 867 4.69 16.54 -22.75
C ALA A 867 5.82 15.82 -21.97
N PHE A 868 5.43 14.89 -21.09
CA PHE A 868 6.34 13.98 -20.40
C PHE A 868 6.07 12.53 -20.83
N LEU A 869 7.15 11.74 -20.98
CA LEU A 869 7.06 10.31 -21.25
C LEU A 869 7.76 9.53 -20.13
N LEU A 870 7.00 8.77 -19.35
CA LEU A 870 7.54 7.88 -18.32
C LEU A 870 8.00 6.58 -18.99
N THR A 871 9.30 6.28 -18.96
CA THR A 871 9.89 5.13 -19.65
C THR A 871 10.29 4.01 -18.68
N ARG A 872 10.29 2.76 -19.17
CA ARG A 872 10.44 1.53 -18.38
C ARG A 872 9.27 1.28 -17.40
N THR A 873 8.05 1.63 -17.82
CA THR A 873 6.84 1.30 -17.06
C THR A 873 6.55 -0.20 -17.09
N ALA A 874 5.79 -0.67 -16.10
CA ALA A 874 5.34 -2.07 -15.99
C ALA A 874 3.81 -2.12 -15.85
N PRO A 875 3.13 -3.16 -16.39
CA PRO A 875 1.69 -3.32 -16.25
C PRO A 875 1.22 -3.30 -14.79
N GLY A 876 0.05 -2.71 -14.52
CA GLY A 876 -0.57 -2.63 -13.20
C GLY A 876 0.06 -1.61 -12.21
N CYS A 877 1.32 -1.22 -12.41
CA CYS A 877 2.01 -0.28 -11.52
C CYS A 877 1.44 1.15 -11.60
N ARG A 878 1.15 1.77 -10.44
CA ARG A 878 0.75 3.18 -10.34
C ARG A 878 1.97 4.09 -10.22
N TYR A 879 1.96 5.21 -10.95
CA TYR A 879 3.07 6.19 -10.98
C TYR A 879 2.71 7.54 -10.36
N ASP A 880 1.72 7.56 -9.47
CA ASP A 880 1.08 8.80 -9.01
C ASP A 880 2.02 9.73 -8.24
N ASP A 881 3.05 9.23 -7.56
CA ASP A 881 4.10 10.07 -6.97
C ASP A 881 4.89 10.86 -8.02
N VAL A 882 5.19 10.24 -9.16
CA VAL A 882 5.89 10.87 -10.29
C VAL A 882 4.94 11.88 -10.96
N ARG A 883 3.69 11.48 -11.22
CA ARG A 883 2.66 12.35 -11.83
C ARG A 883 2.32 13.56 -10.94
N ARG A 884 2.05 13.36 -9.64
CA ARG A 884 1.82 14.41 -8.63
C ARG A 884 3.00 15.38 -8.54
N ARG A 885 4.24 14.92 -8.76
CA ARG A 885 5.44 15.77 -8.74
C ARG A 885 5.71 16.50 -10.06
N LEU A 886 5.36 15.90 -11.20
CA LEU A 886 5.39 16.56 -12.51
C LEU A 886 4.35 17.68 -12.60
N ALA A 887 3.10 17.43 -12.22
CA ALA A 887 2.04 18.43 -12.21
C ALA A 887 2.37 19.67 -11.33
N ARG A 888 3.17 19.51 -10.28
CA ARG A 888 3.68 20.62 -9.44
C ARG A 888 4.80 21.45 -10.10
N LEU A 889 5.48 20.90 -11.10
CA LEU A 889 6.59 21.56 -11.82
C LEU A 889 6.15 22.11 -13.18
N ASN A 890 5.16 21.47 -13.82
CA ASN A 890 4.54 21.89 -15.06
C ASN A 890 3.09 21.31 -15.13
N PRO A 891 2.07 22.08 -14.72
CA PRO A 891 0.68 21.62 -14.69
C PRO A 891 0.01 21.58 -16.09
N LYS A 892 0.70 22.01 -17.16
CA LYS A 892 0.14 22.08 -18.53
C LYS A 892 0.61 20.93 -19.44
N ALA A 893 1.60 20.15 -19.01
CA ALA A 893 2.16 19.05 -19.79
C ALA A 893 1.54 17.70 -19.36
N PRO A 894 0.89 16.96 -20.27
CA PRO A 894 0.41 15.60 -20.00
C PRO A 894 1.57 14.64 -19.72
N VAL A 895 1.24 13.50 -19.09
CA VAL A 895 2.19 12.46 -18.68
C VAL A 895 1.75 11.12 -19.27
N TYR A 896 2.41 10.72 -20.34
CA TYR A 896 2.23 9.44 -21.03
C TYR A 896 3.13 8.36 -20.41
N LEU A 897 2.78 7.09 -20.61
CA LEU A 897 3.51 5.91 -20.12
C LEU A 897 4.08 5.13 -21.29
N ALA A 898 5.29 4.57 -21.15
CA ALA A 898 5.93 3.75 -22.17
C ALA A 898 6.80 2.61 -21.61
N ARG A 899 6.61 1.43 -22.21
CA ARG A 899 7.35 0.19 -21.92
C ARG A 899 8.07 -0.29 -23.17
N MET A 900 9.16 -1.03 -22.97
CA MET A 900 9.66 -1.91 -24.01
C MET A 900 8.80 -3.18 -24.00
N VAL A 901 8.44 -3.69 -25.17
CA VAL A 901 7.73 -4.96 -25.36
C VAL A 901 8.56 -5.80 -26.32
N PRO A 902 8.91 -7.06 -25.99
CA PRO A 902 9.50 -7.96 -26.98
C PRO A 902 8.50 -8.22 -28.11
N VAL A 903 8.98 -8.30 -29.35
CA VAL A 903 8.12 -8.49 -30.53
C VAL A 903 8.53 -9.70 -31.34
N GLU A 904 9.82 -9.91 -31.55
CA GLU A 904 10.35 -11.07 -32.27
C GLU A 904 11.76 -11.44 -31.78
N THR A 905 12.31 -12.52 -32.32
CA THR A 905 13.76 -12.79 -32.25
C THR A 905 14.36 -12.79 -33.65
N ARG A 906 15.61 -12.33 -33.76
CA ARG A 906 16.37 -12.33 -35.00
C ARG A 906 17.62 -13.21 -34.87
N PRO A 907 17.92 -14.10 -35.83
CA PRO A 907 19.19 -14.82 -35.86
C PRO A 907 20.36 -13.84 -35.85
N ALA A 908 21.28 -14.03 -34.92
CA ALA A 908 22.40 -13.14 -34.67
C ALA A 908 23.78 -13.79 -34.90
N ASP A 909 23.80 -15.09 -35.23
CA ASP A 909 25.00 -15.81 -35.68
C ASP A 909 25.32 -15.63 -37.18
N ARG A 910 24.53 -14.82 -37.90
CA ARG A 910 24.60 -14.60 -39.36
C ARG A 910 24.41 -15.87 -40.21
N LEU A 911 23.96 -16.97 -39.63
CA LEU A 911 23.61 -18.19 -40.35
C LEU A 911 22.16 -18.10 -40.88
N PRO A 912 21.82 -18.75 -42.00
CA PRO A 912 20.46 -18.74 -42.56
C PRO A 912 19.51 -19.57 -41.68
N ARG A 913 18.92 -18.93 -40.66
CA ARG A 913 17.97 -19.54 -39.72
C ARG A 913 16.62 -18.83 -39.75
N ARG A 914 15.59 -19.53 -39.28
CA ARG A 914 14.27 -18.97 -39.00
C ARG A 914 14.30 -18.15 -37.70
N ALA A 915 13.62 -17.01 -37.68
CA ALA A 915 13.26 -16.29 -36.45
C ALA A 915 12.37 -17.15 -35.53
N LEU A 916 12.74 -17.31 -34.26
CA LEU A 916 11.86 -17.94 -33.27
C LEU A 916 10.76 -16.94 -32.89
N ARG A 917 9.50 -17.38 -32.90
CA ARG A 917 8.40 -16.60 -32.32
C ARG A 917 8.54 -16.58 -30.80
N LEU A 918 7.97 -15.57 -30.15
CA LEU A 918 8.14 -15.36 -28.71
C LEU A 918 7.61 -16.54 -27.87
N GLU A 919 6.53 -17.18 -28.31
CA GLU A 919 5.93 -18.34 -27.65
C GLU A 919 6.86 -19.56 -27.70
N GLU A 920 7.76 -19.64 -28.69
CA GLU A 920 8.72 -20.72 -28.85
C GLU A 920 9.96 -20.58 -27.95
N LEU A 921 10.05 -19.50 -27.16
CA LEU A 921 11.07 -19.31 -26.13
C LEU A 921 10.64 -19.87 -24.77
N ALA A 922 9.33 -20.04 -24.56
CA ALA A 922 8.79 -20.55 -23.31
C ALA A 922 9.30 -21.96 -23.00
N GLY A 923 9.75 -22.21 -21.78
CA GLY A 923 10.29 -23.48 -21.31
C GLY A 923 11.72 -23.80 -21.78
N ARG A 924 12.22 -23.21 -22.87
CA ARG A 924 13.55 -23.50 -23.41
C ARG A 924 14.67 -23.12 -22.45
N ALA A 925 15.75 -23.92 -22.43
CA ALA A 925 16.99 -23.60 -21.75
C ALA A 925 17.74 -22.47 -22.48
N VAL A 926 17.75 -21.26 -21.90
CA VAL A 926 18.36 -20.06 -22.49
C VAL A 926 19.61 -19.64 -21.72
N PHE A 927 20.74 -19.49 -22.41
CA PHE A 927 21.87 -18.70 -21.91
C PHE A 927 21.76 -17.26 -22.40
N ALA A 928 21.74 -16.28 -21.50
CA ALA A 928 21.44 -14.89 -21.85
C ALA A 928 22.59 -13.90 -21.59
N PHE A 929 22.97 -13.08 -22.57
CA PHE A 929 23.99 -12.04 -22.35
C PHE A 929 23.53 -10.65 -22.81
N CYS A 930 24.07 -9.57 -22.23
CA CYS A 930 23.86 -8.22 -22.76
C CYS A 930 24.89 -7.19 -22.27
N GLY A 931 25.11 -6.13 -23.07
CA GLY A 931 25.96 -4.96 -22.82
C GLY A 931 25.13 -3.70 -22.54
N LEU A 932 24.12 -3.86 -21.68
CA LEU A 932 23.13 -2.83 -21.35
C LEU A 932 23.43 -2.15 -20.01
N GLY A 933 23.31 -0.82 -19.94
CA GLY A 933 23.42 -0.04 -18.69
C GLY A 933 22.27 -0.23 -17.66
N ALA A 934 21.48 -1.30 -17.78
CA ALA A 934 20.41 -1.76 -16.87
C ALA A 934 19.97 -3.21 -17.24
N PRO A 935 20.84 -4.22 -17.06
CA PRO A 935 20.62 -5.58 -17.58
C PRO A 935 19.45 -6.30 -16.88
N GLU A 936 19.05 -5.84 -15.69
CA GLU A 936 17.97 -6.45 -14.88
C GLU A 936 16.58 -6.30 -15.53
N ALA A 937 16.43 -5.37 -16.47
CA ALA A 937 15.23 -5.27 -17.29
C ALA A 937 15.14 -6.43 -18.29
N PHE A 938 16.23 -6.70 -19.02
CA PHE A 938 16.32 -7.78 -20.00
C PHE A 938 16.14 -9.15 -19.35
N TRP A 939 16.80 -9.41 -18.21
CA TRP A 939 16.60 -10.66 -17.44
C TRP A 939 15.15 -10.87 -17.02
N ARG A 940 14.40 -9.80 -16.72
CA ARG A 940 12.98 -9.90 -16.37
C ARG A 940 12.13 -10.23 -17.59
N THR A 941 12.36 -9.57 -18.73
CA THR A 941 11.65 -9.84 -19.97
C THR A 941 11.79 -11.31 -20.41
N LEU A 942 12.96 -11.94 -20.22
CA LEU A 942 13.11 -13.37 -20.47
C LEU A 942 12.29 -14.25 -19.51
N LYS A 943 12.19 -13.89 -18.22
CA LYS A 943 11.32 -14.60 -17.25
C LYS A 943 9.83 -14.35 -17.51
N GLU A 944 9.47 -13.18 -18.03
CA GLU A 944 8.11 -12.81 -18.46
C GLU A 944 7.69 -13.54 -19.75
N LEU A 945 8.64 -13.84 -20.65
CA LEU A 945 8.48 -14.72 -21.82
C LEU A 945 8.46 -16.22 -21.46
N GLY A 946 8.62 -16.59 -20.19
CA GLY A 946 8.63 -17.98 -19.74
C GLY A 946 9.91 -18.77 -20.06
N CYS A 947 11.00 -18.11 -20.45
CA CYS A 947 12.27 -18.77 -20.73
C CYS A 947 12.85 -19.45 -19.48
N ASN A 948 13.36 -20.67 -19.60
CA ASN A 948 14.19 -21.29 -18.56
C ASN A 948 15.62 -20.75 -18.67
N VAL A 949 15.89 -19.61 -18.05
CA VAL A 949 17.21 -18.93 -18.11
C VAL A 949 18.23 -19.69 -17.25
N VAL A 950 18.88 -20.69 -17.85
CA VAL A 950 19.87 -21.57 -17.20
C VAL A 950 21.17 -20.88 -16.84
N GLY A 951 21.54 -19.80 -17.56
CA GLY A 951 22.73 -19.01 -17.27
C GLY A 951 22.65 -17.60 -17.84
N ARG A 952 23.46 -16.67 -17.31
CA ARG A 952 23.49 -15.28 -17.80
C ARG A 952 24.82 -14.56 -17.55
N ARG A 953 25.19 -13.64 -18.46
CA ARG A 953 26.39 -12.80 -18.35
C ARG A 953 26.11 -11.34 -18.70
N ALA A 954 26.46 -10.42 -17.79
CA ALA A 954 26.32 -8.97 -17.99
C ALA A 954 27.67 -8.34 -18.39
N PHE A 955 27.64 -7.43 -19.35
CA PHE A 955 28.79 -6.66 -19.83
C PHE A 955 28.55 -5.14 -19.61
N PRO A 956 29.61 -4.30 -19.67
CA PRO A 956 29.48 -2.84 -19.61
C PRO A 956 28.54 -2.25 -20.68
N ASP A 957 27.99 -1.06 -20.41
CA ASP A 957 27.13 -0.36 -21.38
C ASP A 957 27.94 0.08 -22.62
N HIS A 958 27.53 -0.35 -23.81
CA HIS A 958 28.31 -0.22 -25.06
C HIS A 958 29.66 -0.98 -25.03
N HIS A 959 29.69 -2.17 -24.44
CA HIS A 959 30.79 -3.14 -24.61
C HIS A 959 30.94 -3.54 -26.09
N ARG A 960 32.17 -3.78 -26.56
CA ARG A 960 32.45 -4.40 -27.86
C ARG A 960 32.98 -5.80 -27.62
N TYR A 961 32.37 -6.79 -28.25
CA TYR A 961 32.56 -8.20 -27.93
C TYR A 961 33.84 -8.74 -28.58
N SER A 962 34.86 -8.98 -27.75
CA SER A 962 36.11 -9.58 -28.19
C SER A 962 35.97 -11.08 -28.42
N LEU A 963 36.92 -11.69 -29.14
CA LEU A 963 37.02 -13.14 -29.28
C LEU A 963 37.06 -13.85 -27.90
N ASP A 964 37.76 -13.29 -26.91
CA ASP A 964 37.80 -13.81 -25.52
C ASP A 964 36.41 -13.80 -24.85
N ASP A 965 35.60 -12.76 -25.11
CA ASP A 965 34.24 -12.69 -24.58
C ASP A 965 33.34 -13.73 -25.25
N TRP A 966 33.53 -13.98 -26.55
CA TRP A 966 32.85 -15.04 -27.29
C TRP A 966 33.20 -16.43 -26.77
N TRP A 967 34.49 -16.73 -26.55
CA TRP A 967 34.92 -18.00 -25.95
C TRP A 967 34.28 -18.23 -24.57
N ARG A 968 34.16 -17.18 -23.75
CA ARG A 968 33.49 -17.24 -22.44
C ARG A 968 31.99 -17.46 -22.55
N ILE A 969 31.30 -16.75 -23.45
CA ILE A 969 29.86 -16.93 -23.70
C ILE A 969 29.58 -18.35 -24.19
N ALA A 970 30.39 -18.87 -25.13
CA ALA A 970 30.23 -20.22 -25.67
C ALA A 970 30.67 -21.33 -24.70
N ALA A 971 31.56 -21.06 -23.75
CA ALA A 971 31.84 -21.97 -22.63
C ALA A 971 30.65 -22.01 -21.67
N ASP A 972 30.28 -20.87 -21.07
CA ASP A 972 29.16 -20.77 -20.11
C ASP A 972 27.87 -21.41 -20.66
N ALA A 973 27.53 -21.17 -21.93
CA ALA A 973 26.31 -21.68 -22.54
C ALA A 973 26.30 -23.21 -22.69
N ARG A 974 27.47 -23.84 -22.87
CA ARG A 974 27.61 -25.30 -22.90
C ARG A 974 27.63 -25.89 -21.49
N ASP A 975 28.33 -25.25 -20.55
CA ASP A 975 28.37 -25.65 -19.15
C ASP A 975 26.98 -25.58 -18.49
N CYS A 976 26.15 -24.59 -18.87
CA CYS A 976 24.75 -24.47 -18.46
C CYS A 976 23.77 -25.32 -19.30
N GLN A 977 24.25 -26.12 -20.25
CA GLN A 977 23.45 -26.96 -21.17
C GLN A 977 22.31 -26.21 -21.90
N ALA A 978 22.57 -24.99 -22.37
CA ALA A 978 21.56 -24.17 -23.04
C ALA A 978 21.20 -24.68 -24.44
N GLU A 979 19.91 -24.64 -24.80
CA GLU A 979 19.41 -24.88 -26.15
C GLU A 979 19.69 -23.72 -27.10
N ILE A 980 19.66 -22.48 -26.59
CA ILE A 980 19.88 -21.25 -27.36
C ILE A 980 20.70 -20.23 -26.56
N VAL A 981 21.47 -19.41 -27.26
CA VAL A 981 22.07 -18.19 -26.71
C VAL A 981 21.21 -17.00 -27.13
N LEU A 982 20.93 -16.08 -26.20
CA LEU A 982 19.99 -14.98 -26.43
C LEU A 982 20.53 -13.64 -25.92
N THR A 983 20.64 -12.66 -26.81
CA THR A 983 21.23 -11.33 -26.54
C THR A 983 20.26 -10.17 -26.77
N SER A 984 20.64 -8.95 -26.41
CA SER A 984 19.82 -7.77 -26.67
C SER A 984 20.10 -7.18 -28.06
N GLU A 985 19.08 -6.58 -28.69
CA GLU A 985 19.24 -5.87 -29.96
C GLU A 985 20.39 -4.84 -29.97
N LYS A 986 20.60 -4.10 -28.87
CA LYS A 986 21.67 -3.08 -28.79
C LYS A 986 23.07 -3.71 -28.92
N ASP A 987 23.21 -4.98 -28.58
CA ASP A 987 24.48 -5.68 -28.61
C ASP A 987 24.84 -6.15 -30.03
N LEU A 988 23.85 -6.33 -30.93
CA LEU A 988 24.05 -6.71 -32.34
C LEU A 988 25.11 -5.85 -33.05
N VAL A 989 25.00 -4.52 -32.95
CA VAL A 989 25.92 -3.57 -33.60
C VAL A 989 27.32 -3.52 -32.96
N ASN A 990 27.51 -4.24 -31.84
CA ASN A 990 28.79 -4.38 -31.14
C ASN A 990 29.35 -5.82 -31.21
N LEU A 991 28.65 -6.74 -31.90
CA LEU A 991 29.18 -8.04 -32.28
C LEU A 991 30.11 -7.84 -33.49
N GLU A 992 31.31 -8.44 -33.45
CA GLU A 992 32.23 -8.38 -34.59
C GLU A 992 31.66 -9.15 -35.81
N PRO A 993 32.06 -8.80 -37.05
CA PRO A 993 31.44 -9.33 -38.27
C PRO A 993 31.53 -10.86 -38.44
N GLU A 994 32.49 -11.50 -37.77
CA GLU A 994 32.79 -12.91 -37.88
C GLU A 994 32.54 -13.63 -36.54
N VAL A 995 31.44 -14.36 -36.47
CA VAL A 995 31.23 -15.33 -35.39
C VAL A 995 32.24 -16.46 -35.54
N PRO A 996 33.00 -16.83 -34.48
CA PRO A 996 34.03 -17.86 -34.55
C PRO A 996 33.53 -19.19 -35.16
N PRO A 997 34.36 -19.92 -35.93
CA PRO A 997 33.97 -21.19 -36.56
C PRO A 997 33.36 -22.20 -35.58
N GLU A 998 33.85 -22.23 -34.34
CA GLU A 998 33.41 -23.13 -33.27
C GLU A 998 31.99 -22.82 -32.78
N MET A 999 31.49 -21.60 -33.00
CA MET A 999 30.07 -21.27 -32.81
C MET A 999 29.20 -21.62 -34.03
N ARG A 1000 29.79 -21.91 -35.18
CA ARG A 1000 29.08 -22.40 -36.37
C ARG A 1000 28.86 -23.92 -36.31
N THR A 1001 29.71 -24.65 -35.59
CA THR A 1001 29.66 -26.11 -35.44
C THR A 1001 29.61 -26.55 -33.96
N GLY A 1002 28.40 -26.87 -33.47
CA GLY A 1002 28.21 -27.54 -32.17
C GLY A 1002 27.91 -26.64 -30.97
N ALA A 1003 27.91 -25.31 -31.13
CA ALA A 1003 27.39 -24.38 -30.13
C ALA A 1003 25.86 -24.18 -30.24
N PRO A 1004 25.17 -23.74 -29.17
CA PRO A 1004 23.75 -23.39 -29.24
C PRO A 1004 23.54 -22.15 -30.15
N PRO A 1005 22.50 -22.12 -31.01
CA PRO A 1005 22.25 -21.01 -31.94
C PRO A 1005 21.99 -19.69 -31.21
N LEU A 1006 22.53 -18.60 -31.78
CA LEU A 1006 22.47 -17.26 -31.22
C LEU A 1006 21.32 -16.43 -31.83
N TYR A 1007 20.48 -15.86 -30.97
CA TYR A 1007 19.41 -14.93 -31.33
C TYR A 1007 19.55 -13.60 -30.58
N ALA A 1008 19.11 -12.51 -31.18
CA ALA A 1008 18.84 -11.26 -30.48
C ALA A 1008 17.33 -11.10 -30.27
N LEU A 1009 16.94 -10.62 -29.09
CA LEU A 1009 15.56 -10.23 -28.80
C LEU A 1009 15.30 -8.81 -29.30
N ILE A 1010 14.36 -8.69 -30.23
CA ILE A 1010 13.92 -7.42 -30.80
C ILE A 1010 12.78 -6.91 -29.92
N ALA A 1011 12.88 -5.64 -29.49
CA ALA A 1011 11.90 -5.03 -28.60
C ALA A 1011 11.52 -3.62 -29.08
N GLU A 1012 10.22 -3.37 -29.17
CA GLU A 1012 9.65 -2.08 -29.55
C GLU A 1012 9.26 -1.27 -28.31
N GLN A 1013 9.23 0.05 -28.44
CA GLN A 1013 8.66 0.90 -27.41
C GLN A 1013 7.17 1.14 -27.69
N ARG A 1014 6.29 0.60 -26.83
CA ARG A 1014 4.85 0.90 -26.88
C ARG A 1014 4.49 2.01 -25.89
N ILE A 1015 3.73 2.98 -26.35
CA ILE A 1015 3.20 4.11 -25.57
C ILE A 1015 1.70 3.85 -25.31
N ASP A 1016 1.24 3.94 -24.06
CA ASP A 1016 -0.12 3.50 -23.68
C ASP A 1016 -1.25 4.40 -24.21
N ASP A 1017 -0.93 5.65 -24.55
CA ASP A 1017 -1.83 6.64 -25.15
C ASP A 1017 -1.05 7.38 -26.25
N GLU A 1018 -0.59 6.60 -27.24
CA GLU A 1018 0.27 7.06 -28.32
C GLU A 1018 -0.44 8.06 -29.25
N GLN A 1019 -1.71 7.80 -29.56
CA GLN A 1019 -2.51 8.62 -30.46
C GLN A 1019 -2.63 10.06 -29.93
N ALA A 1020 -3.00 10.24 -28.66
CA ALA A 1020 -3.10 11.59 -28.07
C ALA A 1020 -1.74 12.27 -27.81
N LEU A 1021 -0.61 11.56 -27.93
CA LEU A 1021 0.72 12.17 -28.02
C LEU A 1021 1.01 12.67 -29.44
N LEU A 1022 0.72 11.85 -30.45
CA LEU A 1022 0.91 12.19 -31.87
C LEU A 1022 0.00 13.35 -32.30
N ASP A 1023 -1.30 13.29 -31.97
CA ASP A 1023 -2.27 14.35 -32.27
C ASP A 1023 -1.79 15.71 -31.74
N ARG A 1024 -1.28 15.73 -30.51
CA ARG A 1024 -0.71 16.92 -29.84
C ARG A 1024 0.58 17.42 -30.48
N ILE A 1025 1.36 16.55 -31.12
CA ILE A 1025 2.54 16.94 -31.92
C ILE A 1025 2.07 17.56 -33.24
N GLU A 1026 1.06 16.99 -33.89
CA GLU A 1026 0.52 17.51 -35.15
C GLU A 1026 -0.20 18.85 -34.97
N GLU A 1027 -0.99 19.04 -33.91
CA GLU A 1027 -1.53 20.35 -33.50
C GLU A 1027 -0.41 21.41 -33.43
N ALA A 1028 0.74 21.06 -32.86
CA ALA A 1028 1.88 21.95 -32.75
C ALA A 1028 2.59 22.19 -34.09
N VAL A 1029 2.69 21.18 -34.97
CA VAL A 1029 3.20 21.31 -36.36
C VAL A 1029 2.31 22.26 -37.17
N GLN A 1030 0.98 22.09 -37.12
CA GLN A 1030 0.05 22.93 -37.88
C GLN A 1030 -0.02 24.35 -37.31
N ALA A 1031 0.00 24.52 -35.97
CA ALA A 1031 0.13 25.83 -35.34
C ALA A 1031 1.44 26.54 -35.72
N ARG A 1032 2.54 25.80 -35.89
CA ARG A 1032 3.83 26.34 -36.37
C ARG A 1032 3.72 26.80 -37.83
N ARG A 1033 3.19 25.96 -38.73
CA ARG A 1033 2.94 26.31 -40.14
C ARG A 1033 2.04 27.55 -40.28
N ALA A 1034 1.00 27.65 -39.45
CA ALA A 1034 0.11 28.82 -39.41
C ALA A 1034 0.78 30.10 -38.88
N LEU A 1035 1.81 29.98 -38.03
CA LEU A 1035 2.59 31.13 -37.55
C LEU A 1035 3.66 31.58 -38.55
N ASP A 1036 4.26 30.67 -39.31
CA ASP A 1036 5.23 31.03 -40.37
C ASP A 1036 4.54 31.64 -41.58
N SER A 1037 3.43 31.06 -42.05
CA SER A 1037 2.64 31.64 -43.17
C SER A 1037 2.14 33.06 -42.88
N ARG A 1038 1.79 33.38 -41.62
CA ARG A 1038 1.47 34.75 -41.17
C ARG A 1038 2.67 35.70 -41.07
N ARG A 1039 3.90 35.20 -41.19
CA ARG A 1039 5.15 35.98 -41.24
C ARG A 1039 5.72 36.11 -42.66
N THR A 1040 5.20 35.35 -43.60
CA THR A 1040 5.59 35.36 -45.03
C THR A 1040 4.46 35.82 -45.95
N GLY A 1041 3.33 36.25 -45.40
CA GLY A 1041 2.34 37.05 -46.13
C GLY A 1041 2.83 38.49 -46.33
N PRO A 1042 2.34 39.20 -47.37
CA PRO A 1042 2.70 40.59 -47.65
C PRO A 1042 2.14 41.57 -46.60
#